data_AF-A0A349L6D1-F1
#
_entry.id   AF-A0A349L6D1-F1
#
_cell.length_a   1.000
_cell.length_b   1.000
_cell.length_c   1.000
_cell.angle_alpha   90.00
_cell.angle_beta   90.00
_cell.angle_gamma   90.00
#
_symmetry.space_group_name_H-M   'P 1'
#
loop_
_entity.id
_entity.type
_entity.pdbx_description
1 polymer ?
#
loop_
_entity_poly.entity_id
_entity_poly.type
_entity_poly.pdbx_seq_one_letter_code
_entity_poly.pdbx_strand_id
1 'polypeptide(L)'
;MSETPAPLAQIALLTHASNDLTVLHNALTQMPADFGPVAGVNLQSLDSETRMAALLVNELQAARIIVLRVLGRLGSVAGFAELVGQARRQGRHLIAISGTGEPDPELAAVSTVAPEVLQQALKYFQAGGSTNLAQLLRYLSDHLLLTGFGYEPAHALPEHGIYHPDLSQDAPVADWLALRAPDKPSVGIVFYRAHWMSGNTRFIDSLLEALEKRGMNVLPVFTSSLRAGADGQALPSSLRYFSGAQGVHIDVLINTTSFAMGEITPGGPTPAGWSVGVLETLNVPVLQAITSGMTLAQWQQSARGLNPLDAAMNVVLPEFDGRIITVPVSFKARAAGMPSEAVEYEPLLDRVARVAGIAARFARLKRVPNADKRVAFMFTNSSSKASQIGNAVGLDAPASLMRILDAMRTAGYDVGLPPRDGTALIHDLIERCSYDNIYLTAEQLKHAAGRVPAAQYARWFADLPAEMRDKMTAQWGAAPGVAYLHDDHLALAGIELGNTFVALQPPRGYGMDPDAIYHQPDLPPTHHYYALYRWLRDEWRADAIVHVGKHGTMEWLPGKGVGLSENCFPDALLGDLPLFYPFIINDPGEGSQAKRRGHAVVVDHLTPPMTTADTYGALAQLTQLVDEYYQVEVLDPAKLPLLQQQIWELVKQTNLDADLQARLLHHDHDHGQEHERGHEHGHGHGHEHGHEHGHGHEHGHEHEGELPAALAAMGGSDVAHLIEDLDGYLCELGSAQIRDGLHILGRGPDDEQLPDMLVSLTRLPNQDIPGLQAEVAKLFGLNMDMLLDQKGRRLNVVPALARLARCPVVTRADALDALDALCLQLFVELRPHGYLAERIDAVLHLVFGELDADDDAAAAVQPLLQPALRAGGNMLSQMGKPRAKAAQPRPAAAVDAAVRATDRATRYAALRRVLGFACTQLVPNLARASDEIDNLLNGLAGAYVPAGPSGSPTRGMAHILPTGRNFYSVDPRSVPSQSAWRVGLQLAHEVLTRHVRETGAYPESVAISIWGTSAMRTHGDDVAQIL
;
A
#
# COMPACT_ATOMS: atom_id res chain seq x y z
N MET A 1 -15.56 61.69 -21.68
CA MET A 1 -14.56 62.07 -20.66
C MET A 1 -13.24 61.47 -21.11
N SER A 2 -12.13 62.19 -20.98
CA SER A 2 -10.81 61.66 -21.37
C SER A 2 -10.40 60.57 -20.40
N GLU A 3 -10.11 59.37 -20.91
CA GLU A 3 -9.37 58.37 -20.13
C GLU A 3 -7.95 58.90 -19.90
N THR A 4 -7.64 59.24 -18.66
CA THR A 4 -6.26 59.52 -18.23
C THR A 4 -5.47 58.22 -18.48
N PRO A 5 -4.35 58.24 -19.23
CA PRO A 5 -3.58 57.02 -19.44
C PRO A 5 -3.11 56.47 -18.09
N ALA A 6 -3.18 55.14 -17.93
CA ALA A 6 -2.76 54.49 -16.71
C ALA A 6 -1.29 54.86 -16.38
N PRO A 7 -0.95 55.14 -15.11
CA PRO A 7 0.40 55.52 -14.76
C PRO A 7 1.40 54.41 -15.14
N LEU A 8 2.49 54.80 -15.80
CA LEU A 8 3.55 53.87 -16.21
C LEU A 8 4.50 53.59 -15.05
N ALA A 9 4.98 52.36 -14.94
CA ALA A 9 5.81 51.92 -13.83
C ALA A 9 7.21 52.55 -13.84
N GLN A 10 7.65 53.12 -12.71
CA GLN A 10 9.00 53.70 -12.57
C GLN A 10 10.05 52.68 -12.09
N ILE A 11 9.61 51.58 -11.48
CA ILE A 11 10.45 50.47 -11.03
C ILE A 11 9.96 49.20 -11.73
N ALA A 12 10.88 48.33 -12.16
CA ALA A 12 10.57 47.04 -12.75
C ALA A 12 11.42 45.92 -12.11
N LEU A 13 10.79 44.78 -11.81
CA LEU A 13 11.44 43.54 -11.39
C LEU A 13 11.35 42.50 -12.50
N LEU A 14 12.49 42.10 -13.04
CA LEU A 14 12.65 41.04 -14.04
C LEU A 14 13.29 39.84 -13.33
N THR A 15 12.63 38.68 -13.30
CA THR A 15 13.07 37.52 -12.51
C THR A 15 12.84 36.17 -13.19
N HIS A 16 13.76 35.22 -13.00
CA HIS A 16 13.56 33.80 -13.38
C HIS A 16 12.69 33.03 -12.39
N ALA A 17 12.38 33.58 -11.21
CA ALA A 17 11.62 32.90 -10.16
C ALA A 17 10.20 33.49 -10.07
N SER A 18 9.20 32.79 -10.63
CA SER A 18 7.80 33.27 -10.65
C SER A 18 7.22 33.59 -9.27
N ASN A 19 7.73 32.95 -8.21
CA ASN A 19 7.36 33.25 -6.82
C ASN A 19 7.66 34.71 -6.42
N ASP A 20 8.71 35.32 -6.97
CA ASP A 20 9.04 36.72 -6.71
C ASP A 20 7.95 37.68 -7.20
N LEU A 21 7.18 37.30 -8.22
CA LEU A 21 6.08 38.11 -8.75
C LEU A 21 4.87 38.08 -7.79
N THR A 22 4.61 36.93 -7.16
CA THR A 22 3.62 36.81 -6.07
C THR A 22 4.08 37.60 -4.83
N VAL A 23 5.36 37.50 -4.47
CA VAL A 23 5.97 38.30 -3.37
C VAL A 23 5.88 39.80 -3.68
N LEU A 24 6.12 40.22 -4.94
CA LEU A 24 6.03 41.60 -5.39
C LEU A 24 4.60 42.14 -5.26
N HIS A 25 3.60 41.41 -5.71
CA HIS A 25 2.22 41.85 -5.57
C HIS A 25 1.84 42.06 -4.09
N ASN A 26 2.18 41.10 -3.23
CA ASN A 26 1.92 41.20 -1.79
C ASN A 26 2.83 42.21 -1.07
N ALA A 27 3.94 42.62 -1.67
CA ALA A 27 4.70 43.78 -1.21
C ALA A 27 3.99 45.09 -1.58
N LEU A 28 3.40 45.18 -2.78
CA LEU A 28 2.69 46.37 -3.26
C LEU A 28 1.42 46.69 -2.45
N THR A 29 0.73 45.68 -1.91
CA THR A 29 -0.41 45.91 -0.99
C THR A 29 0.00 46.58 0.33
N GLN A 30 1.29 46.54 0.69
CA GLN A 30 1.86 47.19 1.88
C GLN A 30 2.40 48.59 1.59
N MET A 31 2.34 49.07 0.34
CA MET A 31 2.91 50.35 -0.08
C MET A 31 1.92 51.51 0.10
N PRO A 32 2.42 52.75 0.30
CA PRO A 32 1.59 53.95 0.26
C PRO A 32 0.85 54.08 -1.08
N ALA A 33 -0.39 54.59 -1.05
CA ALA A 33 -1.23 54.73 -2.24
C ALA A 33 -0.64 55.67 -3.32
N ASP A 34 0.30 56.52 -2.95
CA ASP A 34 1.03 57.47 -3.79
C ASP A 34 2.40 56.96 -4.28
N PHE A 35 2.83 55.75 -3.91
CA PHE A 35 4.11 55.17 -4.36
C PHE A 35 4.19 54.96 -5.88
N GLY A 36 3.05 54.80 -6.54
CA GLY A 36 2.97 54.54 -7.97
C GLY A 36 3.20 53.06 -8.35
N PRO A 37 2.96 52.69 -9.62
CA PRO A 37 3.01 51.30 -10.06
C PRO A 37 4.44 50.79 -10.23
N VAL A 38 4.61 49.49 -9.98
CA VAL A 38 5.83 48.71 -10.19
C VAL A 38 5.52 47.56 -11.13
N ALA A 39 6.36 47.35 -12.15
CA ALA A 39 6.20 46.26 -13.10
C ALA A 39 6.89 44.98 -12.59
N GLY A 40 6.27 43.82 -12.84
CA GLY A 40 6.85 42.50 -12.57
C GLY A 40 6.82 41.65 -13.84
N VAL A 41 7.98 41.12 -14.24
CA VAL A 41 8.16 40.37 -15.49
C VAL A 41 8.88 39.05 -15.22
N ASN A 42 8.29 37.95 -15.68
CA ASN A 42 8.96 36.65 -15.70
C ASN A 42 9.92 36.58 -16.88
N LEU A 43 11.21 36.43 -16.62
CA LEU A 43 12.25 36.29 -17.63
C LEU A 43 12.09 35.01 -18.48
N GLN A 44 11.45 33.95 -17.94
CA GLN A 44 11.19 32.72 -18.70
C GLN A 44 10.18 32.90 -19.84
N SER A 45 9.38 33.97 -19.82
CA SER A 45 8.46 34.30 -20.92
C SER A 45 9.14 35.04 -22.09
N LEU A 46 10.40 35.44 -21.91
CA LEU A 46 11.20 36.15 -22.91
C LEU A 46 12.05 35.15 -23.70
N ASP A 47 11.58 34.82 -24.89
CA ASP A 47 12.16 33.86 -25.83
C ASP A 47 13.22 34.47 -26.79
N SER A 48 13.26 35.80 -26.90
CA SER A 48 13.99 36.48 -27.97
C SER A 48 14.41 37.91 -27.61
N GLU A 49 15.49 38.38 -28.25
CA GLU A 49 15.99 39.75 -28.11
C GLU A 49 14.97 40.79 -28.60
N THR A 50 14.23 40.50 -29.68
CA THR A 50 13.14 41.35 -30.18
C THR A 50 12.05 41.57 -29.12
N ARG A 51 11.73 40.53 -28.33
CA ARG A 51 10.71 40.60 -27.28
C ARG A 51 11.18 41.39 -26.06
N MET A 52 12.45 41.26 -25.68
CA MET A 52 13.09 42.13 -24.67
C MET A 52 13.10 43.60 -25.13
N ALA A 53 13.47 43.88 -26.38
CA ALA A 53 13.46 45.24 -26.93
C ALA A 53 12.03 45.84 -26.94
N ALA A 54 11.01 45.06 -27.32
CA ALA A 54 9.62 45.49 -27.30
C ALA A 54 9.11 45.78 -25.87
N LEU A 55 9.41 44.90 -24.91
CA LEU A 55 9.11 45.09 -23.48
C LEU A 55 9.70 46.42 -22.97
N LEU A 56 10.97 46.69 -23.30
CA LEU A 56 11.71 47.86 -22.85
C LEU A 56 11.26 49.19 -23.44
N VAL A 57 10.74 49.17 -24.67
CA VAL A 57 10.26 50.35 -25.41
C VAL A 57 8.77 50.63 -25.16
N ASN A 58 7.95 49.62 -24.86
CA ASN A 58 6.51 49.76 -24.68
C ASN A 58 6.11 49.78 -23.20
N GLU A 59 6.28 48.65 -22.51
CA GLU A 59 5.75 48.41 -21.16
C GLU A 59 6.64 49.05 -20.09
N LEU A 60 7.96 48.94 -20.24
CA LEU A 60 8.95 49.47 -19.30
C LEU A 60 9.53 50.82 -19.76
N GLN A 61 8.84 51.56 -20.63
CA GLN A 61 9.34 52.81 -21.20
C GLN A 61 9.67 53.88 -20.14
N ALA A 62 8.88 53.92 -19.05
CA ALA A 62 9.04 54.84 -17.92
C ALA A 62 9.92 54.28 -16.78
N ALA A 63 10.39 53.03 -16.89
CA ALA A 63 11.16 52.41 -15.82
C ALA A 63 12.52 53.09 -15.68
N ARG A 64 12.73 53.76 -14.55
CA ARG A 64 14.01 54.39 -14.17
C ARG A 64 14.90 53.43 -13.39
N ILE A 65 14.31 52.43 -12.72
CA ILE A 65 15.00 51.36 -12.00
C ILE A 65 14.55 50.01 -12.57
N ILE A 66 15.51 49.15 -12.89
CA ILE A 66 15.29 47.78 -13.32
C ILE A 66 16.11 46.86 -12.41
N VAL A 67 15.42 46.02 -11.65
CA VAL A 67 16.02 44.93 -10.87
C VAL A 67 15.96 43.67 -11.71
N LEU A 68 17.12 43.04 -11.96
CA LEU A 68 17.26 41.83 -12.76
C LEU A 68 17.75 40.68 -11.86
N ARG A 69 16.88 39.73 -11.53
CA ARG A 69 17.21 38.58 -10.67
C ARG A 69 17.31 37.28 -11.49
N VAL A 70 18.54 36.79 -11.64
CA VAL A 70 18.86 35.71 -12.60
C VAL A 70 19.18 34.41 -11.87
N LEU A 71 18.41 33.35 -12.15
CA LEU A 71 18.85 31.98 -11.88
C LEU A 71 19.80 31.54 -13.01
N GLY A 72 21.09 31.40 -12.71
CA GLY A 72 22.13 31.03 -13.68
C GLY A 72 22.94 32.21 -14.23
N ARG A 73 23.66 31.99 -15.34
CA ARG A 73 24.54 33.00 -15.98
C ARG A 73 23.74 34.03 -16.77
N LEU A 74 24.31 35.22 -16.99
CA LEU A 74 23.72 36.30 -17.79
C LEU A 74 23.24 35.87 -19.18
N GLY A 75 23.96 34.97 -19.84
CA GLY A 75 23.58 34.44 -21.16
C GLY A 75 22.28 33.61 -21.20
N SER A 76 21.69 33.30 -20.04
CA SER A 76 20.35 32.68 -19.97
C SER A 76 19.20 33.68 -20.18
N VAL A 77 19.46 34.98 -20.12
CA VAL A 77 18.46 36.04 -20.32
C VAL A 77 18.42 36.46 -21.79
N ALA A 78 17.33 36.15 -22.49
CA ALA A 78 17.13 36.56 -23.87
C ALA A 78 17.15 38.10 -24.00
N GLY A 79 17.93 38.63 -24.94
CA GLY A 79 18.07 40.08 -25.16
C GLY A 79 18.84 40.83 -24.06
N PHE A 80 19.60 40.15 -23.20
CA PHE A 80 20.39 40.77 -22.14
C PHE A 80 21.31 41.92 -22.60
N ALA A 81 21.94 41.78 -23.77
CA ALA A 81 22.84 42.79 -24.31
C ALA A 81 22.10 44.12 -24.61
N GLU A 82 20.89 44.06 -25.18
CA GLU A 82 20.07 45.25 -25.41
C GLU A 82 19.55 45.85 -24.10
N LEU A 83 19.18 45.03 -23.10
CA LEU A 83 18.82 45.53 -21.76
C LEU A 83 19.93 46.38 -21.14
N VAL A 84 21.17 45.88 -21.10
CA VAL A 84 22.33 46.63 -20.56
C VAL A 84 22.66 47.84 -21.43
N GLY A 85 22.64 47.67 -22.76
CA GLY A 85 22.92 48.74 -23.71
C GLY A 85 21.93 49.89 -23.60
N GLN A 86 20.64 49.60 -23.51
CA GLN A 86 19.59 50.60 -23.35
C GLN A 86 19.65 51.26 -21.96
N ALA A 87 19.86 50.49 -20.89
CA ALA A 87 19.99 51.05 -19.54
C ALA A 87 21.14 52.08 -19.45
N ARG A 88 22.31 51.76 -20.04
CA ARG A 88 23.44 52.69 -20.13
C ARG A 88 23.16 53.90 -21.04
N ARG A 89 22.51 53.71 -22.20
CA ARG A 89 22.16 54.80 -23.13
C ARG A 89 21.14 55.79 -22.56
N GLN A 90 20.20 55.31 -21.75
CA GLN A 90 19.10 56.11 -21.20
C GLN A 90 19.31 56.55 -19.74
N GLY A 91 20.44 56.16 -19.11
CA GLY A 91 20.72 56.49 -17.71
C GLY A 91 19.79 55.80 -16.70
N ARG A 92 19.25 54.61 -17.04
CA ARG A 92 18.44 53.80 -16.12
C ARG A 92 19.35 53.07 -15.12
N HIS A 93 18.86 52.93 -13.89
CA HIS A 93 19.53 52.16 -12.84
C HIS A 93 19.22 50.68 -13.02
N LEU A 94 20.21 49.89 -13.43
CA LEU A 94 20.16 48.45 -13.56
C LEU A 94 20.83 47.80 -12.34
N ILE A 95 20.12 46.90 -11.68
CA ILE A 95 20.57 46.18 -10.49
C ILE A 95 20.46 44.68 -10.79
N ALA A 96 21.58 44.06 -11.20
CA ALA A 96 21.61 42.64 -11.53
C ALA A 96 22.12 41.81 -10.34
N ILE A 97 21.33 40.84 -9.89
CA ILE A 97 21.57 40.04 -8.68
C ILE A 97 21.28 38.55 -8.92
N SER A 98 21.96 37.68 -8.16
CA SER A 98 21.77 36.24 -8.28
C SER A 98 20.43 35.80 -7.68
N GLY A 99 19.77 34.88 -8.39
CA GLY A 99 18.63 34.12 -7.87
C GLY A 99 19.00 33.16 -6.74
N THR A 100 20.26 32.70 -6.66
CA THR A 100 20.76 31.83 -5.56
C THR A 100 21.04 32.60 -4.27
N GLY A 101 21.02 33.93 -4.31
CA GLY A 101 21.35 34.79 -3.17
C GLY A 101 22.84 35.00 -2.92
N GLU A 102 23.74 34.30 -3.62
CA GLU A 102 25.18 34.53 -3.51
C GLU A 102 25.62 35.77 -4.33
N PRO A 103 26.64 36.54 -3.88
CA PRO A 103 27.22 37.62 -4.68
C PRO A 103 27.91 37.10 -5.93
N ASP A 104 27.53 37.61 -7.10
CA ASP A 104 28.09 37.21 -8.40
C ASP A 104 28.86 38.40 -9.03
N PRO A 105 30.17 38.27 -9.33
CA PRO A 105 30.97 39.32 -9.94
C PRO A 105 30.55 39.72 -11.36
N GLU A 106 30.02 38.79 -12.18
CA GLU A 106 29.52 39.10 -13.53
C GLU A 106 28.25 39.95 -13.45
N LEU A 107 27.33 39.63 -12.53
CA LEU A 107 26.13 40.42 -12.27
C LEU A 107 26.46 41.80 -11.66
N ALA A 108 27.46 41.87 -10.79
CA ALA A 108 27.94 43.14 -10.25
C ALA A 108 28.54 44.05 -11.35
N ALA A 109 29.33 43.50 -12.28
CA ALA A 109 30.00 44.26 -13.33
C ALA A 109 29.05 44.89 -14.38
N VAL A 110 27.83 44.37 -14.52
CA VAL A 110 26.82 44.89 -15.47
C VAL A 110 25.83 45.86 -14.83
N SER A 111 25.74 45.89 -13.50
CA SER A 111 24.91 46.83 -12.75
C SER A 111 25.38 48.29 -12.93
N THR A 112 24.46 49.24 -12.90
CA THR A 112 24.75 50.69 -13.09
C THR A 112 24.54 51.52 -11.82
N VAL A 113 24.48 50.86 -10.65
CA VAL A 113 24.35 51.47 -9.32
C VAL A 113 25.64 51.31 -8.51
N ALA A 114 25.76 52.06 -7.41
CA ALA A 114 26.88 51.93 -6.48
C ALA A 114 26.88 50.54 -5.79
N PRO A 115 28.04 49.98 -5.41
CA PRO A 115 28.15 48.66 -4.77
C PRO A 115 27.30 48.50 -3.52
N GLU A 116 27.10 49.57 -2.75
CA GLU A 116 26.29 49.60 -1.53
C GLU A 116 24.81 49.34 -1.84
N VAL A 117 24.28 49.93 -2.92
CA VAL A 117 22.90 49.74 -3.38
C VAL A 117 22.70 48.31 -3.86
N LEU A 118 23.66 47.76 -4.59
CA LEU A 118 23.64 46.37 -5.05
C LEU A 118 23.67 45.38 -3.87
N GLN A 119 24.57 45.61 -2.90
CA GLN A 119 24.68 44.77 -1.71
C GLN A 119 23.41 44.85 -0.86
N GLN A 120 22.83 46.03 -0.70
CA GLN A 120 21.59 46.20 0.06
C GLN A 120 20.40 45.54 -0.65
N ALA A 121 20.31 45.64 -1.98
CA ALA A 121 19.30 44.91 -2.76
C ALA A 121 19.42 43.39 -2.57
N LEU A 122 20.65 42.85 -2.63
CA LEU A 122 20.91 41.44 -2.39
C LEU A 122 20.48 41.01 -0.97
N LYS A 123 20.75 41.81 0.07
CA LYS A 123 20.33 41.52 1.46
C LYS A 123 18.81 41.39 1.61
N TYR A 124 18.01 42.27 1.00
CA TYR A 124 16.55 42.14 1.08
C TYR A 124 16.05 40.87 0.36
N PHE A 125 16.64 40.49 -0.78
CA PHE A 125 16.29 39.24 -1.46
C PHE A 125 16.78 37.98 -0.72
N GLN A 126 17.93 38.04 -0.03
CA GLN A 126 18.41 36.97 0.86
C GLN A 126 17.49 36.79 2.08
N ALA A 127 17.06 37.88 2.71
CA ALA A 127 16.12 37.85 3.83
C ALA A 127 14.72 37.36 3.38
N GLY A 128 14.32 37.74 2.17
CA GLY A 128 13.13 37.25 1.48
C GLY A 128 11.81 37.76 2.07
N GLY A 129 10.71 37.40 1.41
CA GLY A 129 9.35 37.74 1.83
C GLY A 129 8.85 39.12 1.42
N SER A 130 7.53 39.31 1.44
CA SER A 130 6.86 40.51 0.92
C SER A 130 7.21 41.78 1.68
N THR A 131 7.34 41.72 3.01
CA THR A 131 7.75 42.86 3.84
C THR A 131 9.14 43.39 3.45
N ASN A 132 10.13 42.51 3.29
CA ASN A 132 11.47 42.91 2.87
C ASN A 132 11.50 43.45 1.43
N LEU A 133 10.67 42.90 0.53
CA LEU A 133 10.56 43.44 -0.82
C LEU A 133 9.87 44.82 -0.85
N ALA A 134 8.89 45.07 0.03
CA ALA A 134 8.29 46.40 0.19
C ALA A 134 9.34 47.41 0.71
N GLN A 135 10.16 47.04 1.70
CA GLN A 135 11.27 47.88 2.17
C GLN A 135 12.36 48.09 1.11
N LEU A 136 12.65 47.07 0.28
CA LEU A 136 13.52 47.24 -0.89
C LEU A 136 12.97 48.28 -1.87
N LEU A 137 11.69 48.22 -2.21
CA LEU A 137 11.07 49.19 -3.12
C LEU A 137 11.17 50.62 -2.58
N ARG A 138 10.87 50.83 -1.28
CA ARG A 138 11.07 52.13 -0.63
C ARG A 138 12.53 52.58 -0.65
N TYR A 139 13.46 51.69 -0.30
CA TYR A 139 14.90 51.96 -0.33
C TYR A 139 15.38 52.40 -1.71
N LEU A 140 15.03 51.66 -2.77
CA LEU A 140 15.41 51.96 -4.14
C LEU A 140 14.80 53.27 -4.64
N SER A 141 13.53 53.53 -4.29
CA SER A 141 12.87 54.79 -4.63
C SER A 141 13.57 55.99 -3.96
N ASP A 142 13.80 55.92 -2.65
CA ASP A 142 14.41 57.02 -1.90
C ASP A 142 15.88 57.26 -2.31
N HIS A 143 16.66 56.19 -2.55
CA HIS A 143 18.08 56.33 -2.92
C HIS A 143 18.32 56.72 -4.38
N LEU A 144 17.48 56.29 -5.33
CA LEU A 144 17.74 56.46 -6.77
C LEU A 144 16.75 57.41 -7.46
N LEU A 145 15.54 57.57 -6.94
CA LEU A 145 14.54 58.54 -7.43
C LEU A 145 14.47 59.80 -6.57
N LEU A 146 15.12 59.81 -5.39
CA LEU A 146 15.10 60.89 -4.39
C LEU A 146 13.69 61.19 -3.86
N THR A 147 12.91 60.12 -3.64
CA THR A 147 11.67 60.18 -2.86
C THR A 147 11.95 60.22 -1.35
N GLY A 148 10.90 60.24 -0.53
CA GLY A 148 11.02 60.25 0.93
C GLY A 148 9.96 59.39 1.62
N PHE A 149 9.79 58.15 1.16
CA PHE A 149 8.84 57.20 1.75
C PHE A 149 9.35 56.58 3.07
N GLY A 150 10.67 56.63 3.31
CA GLY A 150 11.34 55.97 4.43
C GLY A 150 11.47 54.46 4.21
N TYR A 151 12.53 53.85 4.72
CA TYR A 151 12.73 52.39 4.61
C TYR A 151 13.39 51.84 5.88
N GLU A 152 13.11 50.58 6.18
CA GLU A 152 13.73 49.84 7.28
C GLU A 152 14.77 48.83 6.77
N PRO A 153 15.81 48.49 7.55
CA PRO A 153 16.76 47.42 7.20
C PRO A 153 16.08 46.08 6.90
N ALA A 154 16.75 45.22 6.13
CA ALA A 154 16.28 43.86 5.86
C ALA A 154 16.16 43.05 7.16
N HIS A 155 14.96 42.54 7.45
CA HIS A 155 14.64 41.76 8.64
C HIS A 155 14.76 40.26 8.36
N ALA A 156 15.53 39.54 9.17
CA ALA A 156 15.70 38.09 9.02
C ALA A 156 14.41 37.37 9.44
N LEU A 157 13.73 36.74 8.47
CA LEU A 157 12.46 36.03 8.74
C LEU A 157 12.70 34.67 9.42
N PRO A 158 11.98 34.30 10.50
CA PRO A 158 12.17 33.04 11.20
C PRO A 158 11.86 31.81 10.34
N GLU A 159 12.48 30.66 10.66
CA GLU A 159 12.25 29.38 9.97
C GLU A 159 10.91 28.72 10.35
N HIS A 160 10.42 28.98 11.56
CA HIS A 160 9.15 28.50 12.08
C HIS A 160 8.54 29.56 13.00
N GLY A 161 7.23 29.77 12.93
CA GLY A 161 6.53 30.77 13.74
C GLY A 161 5.02 30.63 13.65
N ILE A 162 4.31 31.39 14.49
CA ILE A 162 2.84 31.44 14.51
C ILE A 162 2.36 32.38 13.41
N TYR A 163 1.27 31.99 12.74
CA TYR A 163 0.55 32.85 11.79
C TYR A 163 -0.91 32.97 12.25
N HIS A 164 -1.28 34.11 12.83
CA HIS A 164 -2.63 34.35 13.33
C HIS A 164 -2.96 35.84 13.18
N PRO A 165 -4.17 36.23 12.72
CA PRO A 165 -4.50 37.64 12.45
C PRO A 165 -4.43 38.54 13.69
N ASP A 166 -4.81 38.01 14.86
CA ASP A 166 -4.80 38.75 16.14
C ASP A 166 -3.45 38.77 16.88
N LEU A 167 -2.38 38.22 16.29
CA LEU A 167 -1.04 38.15 16.89
C LEU A 167 0.01 38.88 16.05
N SER A 168 1.06 39.35 16.71
CA SER A 168 2.27 39.83 16.02
C SER A 168 3.01 38.68 15.35
N GLN A 169 3.80 38.97 14.31
CA GLN A 169 4.52 37.94 13.52
C GLN A 169 5.55 37.16 14.35
N ASP A 170 6.07 37.76 15.42
CA ASP A 170 7.04 37.16 16.35
C ASP A 170 6.39 36.68 17.66
N ALA A 171 5.06 36.55 17.71
CA ALA A 171 4.35 36.16 18.93
C ALA A 171 4.78 34.77 19.44
N PRO A 172 5.19 34.63 20.71
CA PRO A 172 5.44 33.32 21.32
C PRO A 172 4.14 32.56 21.54
N VAL A 173 4.24 31.23 21.68
CA VAL A 173 3.09 30.36 22.01
C VAL A 173 2.35 30.78 23.30
N ALA A 174 3.03 31.45 24.22
CA ALA A 174 2.43 32.01 25.44
C ALA A 174 1.31 33.02 25.15
N ASP A 175 1.44 33.83 24.10
CA ASP A 175 0.47 34.86 23.75
C ASP A 175 -0.79 34.21 23.15
N TRP A 176 -0.62 33.19 22.30
CA TRP A 176 -1.73 32.37 21.81
C TRP A 176 -2.43 31.61 22.95
N LEU A 177 -1.66 31.06 23.91
CA LEU A 177 -2.21 30.40 25.09
C LEU A 177 -3.01 31.35 26.00
N ALA A 178 -2.77 32.67 25.92
CA ALA A 178 -3.54 33.69 26.62
C ALA A 178 -4.81 34.13 25.85
N LEU A 179 -4.80 34.05 24.51
CA LEU A 179 -5.97 34.33 23.67
C LEU A 179 -6.99 33.17 23.62
N ARG A 180 -6.52 31.92 23.65
CA ARG A 180 -7.39 30.75 23.48
C ARG A 180 -8.43 30.62 24.61
N ALA A 181 -9.61 30.13 24.28
CA ALA A 181 -10.61 29.72 25.27
C ALA A 181 -10.33 28.28 25.72
N PRO A 182 -9.96 28.00 26.99
CA PRO A 182 -9.51 26.66 27.43
C PRO A 182 -10.56 25.56 27.28
N ASP A 183 -11.84 25.92 27.42
CA ASP A 183 -13.01 25.06 27.26
C ASP A 183 -13.29 24.65 25.81
N LYS A 184 -12.78 25.40 24.82
CA LYS A 184 -12.98 25.14 23.39
C LYS A 184 -11.93 24.19 22.79
N PRO A 185 -12.32 23.33 21.83
CA PRO A 185 -11.38 22.47 21.11
C PRO A 185 -10.34 23.29 20.37
N SER A 186 -9.10 22.81 20.32
CA SER A 186 -7.96 23.51 19.74
C SER A 186 -7.38 22.74 18.56
N VAL A 187 -7.11 23.42 17.45
CA VAL A 187 -6.59 22.83 16.20
C VAL A 187 -5.23 23.42 15.87
N GLY A 188 -4.22 22.57 15.70
CA GLY A 188 -2.97 22.98 15.06
C GLY A 188 -3.12 22.97 13.54
N ILE A 189 -2.56 23.95 12.83
CA ILE A 189 -2.39 23.89 11.37
C ILE A 189 -0.90 24.00 11.07
N VAL A 190 -0.35 23.13 10.22
CA VAL A 190 1.02 23.22 9.72
C VAL A 190 1.06 23.42 8.22
N PHE A 191 1.81 24.42 7.77
CA PHE A 191 1.96 24.76 6.36
C PHE A 191 3.37 25.24 6.01
N TYR A 192 3.72 25.27 4.72
CA TYR A 192 5.07 25.69 4.31
C TYR A 192 5.32 27.19 4.52
N ARG A 193 6.49 27.51 5.10
CA ARG A 193 7.06 28.86 5.21
C ARG A 193 7.08 29.61 3.88
N ALA A 194 7.26 28.91 2.76
CA ALA A 194 7.22 29.50 1.42
C ALA A 194 5.86 30.18 1.10
N HIS A 195 4.74 29.65 1.60
CA HIS A 195 3.41 30.29 1.44
C HIS A 195 3.31 31.56 2.27
N TRP A 196 3.77 31.53 3.52
CA TRP A 196 3.81 32.72 4.39
C TRP A 196 4.72 33.82 3.81
N MET A 197 5.95 33.48 3.42
CA MET A 197 6.89 34.45 2.79
C MET A 197 6.32 35.07 1.50
N SER A 198 5.62 34.28 0.67
CA SER A 198 4.99 34.78 -0.55
C SER A 198 3.69 35.54 -0.32
N GLY A 199 3.12 35.52 0.90
CA GLY A 199 1.77 36.03 1.19
C GLY A 199 0.65 35.19 0.57
N ASN A 200 0.94 33.96 0.14
CA ASN A 200 0.00 33.05 -0.50
C ASN A 200 -0.70 32.19 0.57
N THR A 201 -1.37 32.84 1.52
CA THR A 201 -1.93 32.25 2.75
C THR A 201 -3.45 32.09 2.74
N ARG A 202 -4.16 32.57 1.69
CA ARG A 202 -5.64 32.59 1.61
C ARG A 202 -6.34 31.27 1.99
N PHE A 203 -5.71 30.13 1.73
CA PHE A 203 -6.25 28.82 2.09
C PHE A 203 -6.08 28.46 3.58
N ILE A 204 -5.03 28.98 4.23
CA ILE A 204 -4.86 28.94 5.69
C ILE A 204 -5.86 29.87 6.36
N ASP A 205 -6.06 31.08 5.82
CA ASP A 205 -7.05 32.05 6.31
C ASP A 205 -8.47 31.46 6.25
N SER A 206 -8.79 30.79 5.13
CA SER A 206 -10.09 30.10 4.96
C SER A 206 -10.27 28.93 5.93
N LEU A 207 -9.21 28.15 6.21
CA LEU A 207 -9.24 27.08 7.21
C LEU A 207 -9.43 27.63 8.62
N LEU A 208 -8.71 28.68 9.00
CA LEU A 208 -8.84 29.38 10.28
C LEU A 208 -10.28 29.87 10.46
N GLU A 209 -10.81 30.62 9.50
CA GLU A 209 -12.17 31.15 9.56
C GLU A 209 -13.23 30.02 9.66
N ALA A 210 -13.05 28.92 8.91
CA ALA A 210 -13.97 27.79 8.94
C ALA A 210 -13.96 27.01 10.28
N LEU A 211 -12.81 26.97 10.97
CA LEU A 211 -12.65 26.34 12.29
C LEU A 211 -13.15 27.24 13.42
N GLU A 212 -12.85 28.54 13.37
CA GLU A 212 -13.35 29.52 14.35
C GLU A 212 -14.88 29.66 14.30
N LYS A 213 -15.47 29.64 13.10
CA LYS A 213 -16.94 29.55 12.91
C LYS A 213 -17.56 28.29 13.54
N ARG A 214 -16.77 27.25 13.81
CA ARG A 214 -17.17 26.02 14.53
C ARG A 214 -16.85 26.09 16.04
N GLY A 215 -16.39 27.23 16.54
CA GLY A 215 -16.06 27.43 17.95
C GLY A 215 -14.76 26.77 18.38
N MET A 216 -13.78 26.62 17.48
CA MET A 216 -12.46 26.07 17.78
C MET A 216 -11.42 27.18 17.97
N ASN A 217 -10.44 26.98 18.85
CA ASN A 217 -9.21 27.78 18.85
C ASN A 217 -8.30 27.26 17.73
N VAL A 218 -7.63 28.15 16.98
CA VAL A 218 -6.76 27.73 15.86
C VAL A 218 -5.34 28.23 16.09
N LEU A 219 -4.35 27.35 15.91
CA LEU A 219 -2.92 27.66 16.00
C LEU A 219 -2.23 27.30 14.68
N PRO A 220 -2.18 28.21 13.68
CA PRO A 220 -1.41 27.99 12.47
C PRO A 220 0.07 28.26 12.71
N VAL A 221 0.91 27.33 12.27
CA VAL A 221 2.37 27.35 12.40
C VAL A 221 2.99 27.11 11.03
N PHE A 222 3.81 28.05 10.55
CA PHE A 222 4.57 27.84 9.32
C PHE A 222 5.89 27.12 9.60
N THR A 223 6.39 26.38 8.61
CA THR A 223 7.69 25.70 8.69
C THR A 223 8.34 25.50 7.33
N SER A 224 9.67 25.54 7.23
CA SER A 224 10.39 25.11 6.02
C SER A 224 10.35 23.60 5.80
N SER A 225 10.32 22.81 6.88
CA SER A 225 10.28 21.35 6.84
C SER A 225 9.61 20.76 8.09
N LEU A 226 9.12 19.52 8.00
CA LEU A 226 8.74 18.70 9.16
C LEU A 226 9.71 17.55 9.44
N ARG A 227 10.79 17.44 8.67
CA ARG A 227 11.87 16.48 8.97
C ARG A 227 12.61 16.91 10.24
N ALA A 228 13.09 15.93 11.01
CA ALA A 228 13.91 16.19 12.18
C ALA A 228 15.19 16.96 11.79
N GLY A 229 15.65 17.84 12.69
CA GLY A 229 17.00 18.39 12.62
C GLY A 229 18.05 17.31 12.95
N ALA A 230 19.33 17.69 12.93
CA ALA A 230 20.46 16.77 13.15
C ALA A 230 20.45 16.05 14.52
N ASP A 231 19.62 16.49 15.47
CA ASP A 231 19.56 16.00 16.86
C ASP A 231 18.75 14.69 17.03
N GLY A 232 18.23 14.11 15.94
CA GLY A 232 17.90 12.68 15.81
C GLY A 232 16.72 12.09 16.60
N GLN A 233 16.28 12.68 17.71
CA GLN A 233 15.21 12.12 18.58
C GLN A 233 14.25 13.17 19.19
N ALA A 234 14.37 14.45 18.82
CA ALA A 234 13.49 15.50 19.34
C ALA A 234 12.28 15.78 18.43
N LEU A 235 11.15 16.19 19.02
CA LEU A 235 10.01 16.79 18.31
C LEU A 235 10.51 17.92 17.38
N PRO A 236 10.19 17.89 16.07
CA PRO A 236 10.55 18.96 15.13
C PRO A 236 10.15 20.34 15.64
N SER A 237 10.99 21.35 15.38
CA SER A 237 10.85 22.71 15.94
C SER A 237 9.46 23.33 15.75
N SER A 238 8.79 23.06 14.63
CA SER A 238 7.42 23.48 14.36
C SER A 238 6.37 22.73 15.17
N LEU A 239 6.53 21.42 15.40
CA LEU A 239 5.61 20.63 16.21
C LEU A 239 5.70 20.97 17.71
N ARG A 240 6.84 21.51 18.17
CA ARG A 240 7.01 21.99 19.55
C ARG A 240 6.07 23.15 19.92
N TYR A 241 5.52 23.88 18.95
CA TYR A 241 4.48 24.89 19.23
C TYR A 241 3.16 24.27 19.73
N PHE A 242 2.94 22.97 19.48
CA PHE A 242 1.73 22.26 19.90
C PHE A 242 1.86 21.55 21.25
N SER A 243 3.01 21.65 21.93
CA SER A 243 3.30 20.92 23.17
C SER A 243 4.19 21.73 24.12
N GLY A 244 3.82 21.81 25.40
CA GLY A 244 4.60 22.52 26.41
C GLY A 244 4.70 21.76 27.73
N ALA A 245 5.17 22.43 28.79
CA ALA A 245 5.31 21.85 30.12
C ALA A 245 3.97 21.38 30.75
N GLN A 246 2.83 21.83 30.20
CA GLN A 246 1.47 21.43 30.60
C GLN A 246 0.90 20.32 29.70
N GLY A 247 1.73 19.69 28.85
CA GLY A 247 1.29 18.71 27.85
C GLY A 247 0.92 19.35 26.51
N VAL A 248 0.12 18.62 25.73
CA VAL A 248 -0.28 18.98 24.36
C VAL A 248 -1.34 20.07 24.37
N HIS A 249 -1.20 21.08 23.52
CA HIS A 249 -2.05 22.28 23.46
C HIS A 249 -3.23 22.16 22.50
N ILE A 250 -3.19 21.16 21.60
CA ILE A 250 -4.17 20.91 20.54
C ILE A 250 -4.87 19.56 20.71
N ASP A 251 -6.08 19.44 20.18
CA ASP A 251 -6.86 18.20 20.14
C ASP A 251 -6.68 17.44 18.82
N VAL A 252 -6.39 18.16 17.72
CA VAL A 252 -6.22 17.63 16.36
C VAL A 252 -5.22 18.51 15.57
N LEU A 253 -4.45 17.90 14.68
CA LEU A 253 -3.47 18.55 13.82
C LEU A 253 -3.90 18.48 12.34
N ILE A 254 -4.03 19.61 11.66
CA ILE A 254 -4.18 19.69 10.20
C ILE A 254 -2.80 19.95 9.59
N ASN A 255 -2.38 19.10 8.67
CA ASN A 255 -1.13 19.25 7.94
C ASN A 255 -1.41 19.52 6.45
N THR A 256 -0.90 20.64 5.94
CA THR A 256 -1.01 21.04 4.53
C THR A 256 0.30 20.88 3.76
N THR A 257 1.34 20.33 4.40
CA THR A 257 2.64 20.06 3.77
C THR A 257 2.59 18.74 2.99
N SER A 258 3.27 18.72 1.86
CA SER A 258 3.47 17.51 1.06
C SER A 258 4.58 16.64 1.66
N PHE A 259 4.66 15.38 1.21
CA PHE A 259 5.62 14.35 1.63
C PHE A 259 5.47 13.84 3.06
N ALA A 260 6.09 12.68 3.31
CA ALA A 260 6.32 12.15 4.65
C ALA A 260 7.39 12.96 5.40
N MET A 261 7.32 12.91 6.73
CA MET A 261 8.34 13.41 7.64
C MET A 261 9.56 12.49 7.65
N GLY A 262 9.34 11.16 7.63
CA GLY A 262 10.39 10.16 7.59
C GLY A 262 11.10 10.04 6.23
N GLU A 263 12.19 9.26 6.22
CA GLU A 263 12.74 8.69 4.99
C GLU A 263 11.93 7.45 4.59
N ILE A 264 11.85 7.19 3.28
CA ILE A 264 11.08 6.08 2.71
C ILE A 264 12.04 5.19 1.94
N THR A 265 12.04 3.90 2.27
CA THR A 265 12.86 2.87 1.65
C THR A 265 12.34 2.57 0.23
N PRO A 266 13.09 2.83 -0.84
CA PRO A 266 12.64 2.51 -2.19
C PRO A 266 12.66 0.98 -2.42
N GLY A 267 11.59 0.45 -3.02
CA GLY A 267 11.55 -0.96 -3.45
C GLY A 267 11.42 -2.00 -2.33
N GLY A 268 11.02 -1.59 -1.12
CA GLY A 268 10.73 -2.49 0.00
C GLY A 268 9.81 -1.83 1.02
N PRO A 269 9.31 -2.58 2.02
CA PRO A 269 8.53 -2.01 3.11
C PRO A 269 9.43 -1.08 3.93
N THR A 270 9.06 0.20 4.00
CA THR A 270 9.66 1.12 4.97
C THR A 270 9.17 0.69 6.37
N PRO A 271 10.02 0.57 7.40
CA PRO A 271 9.57 0.37 8.78
C PRO A 271 8.92 1.64 9.35
N ALA A 272 8.18 1.52 10.46
CA ALA A 272 7.72 2.68 11.22
C ALA A 272 8.95 3.48 11.73
N GLY A 273 9.19 4.64 11.12
CA GLY A 273 10.36 5.48 11.42
C GLY A 273 10.15 6.43 12.60
N TRP A 274 11.16 7.26 12.85
CA TRP A 274 11.13 8.28 13.93
C TRP A 274 9.91 9.21 13.85
N SER A 275 9.34 9.44 12.66
CA SER A 275 8.16 10.29 12.49
C SER A 275 6.91 9.71 13.15
N VAL A 276 6.75 8.38 13.14
CA VAL A 276 5.65 7.70 13.83
C VAL A 276 5.77 7.93 15.33
N GLY A 277 6.95 7.68 15.93
CA GLY A 277 7.21 7.91 17.35
C GLY A 277 7.01 9.37 17.82
N VAL A 278 7.35 10.34 16.95
CA VAL A 278 7.08 11.77 17.21
C VAL A 278 5.57 12.07 17.25
N LEU A 279 4.78 11.46 16.35
CA LEU A 279 3.33 11.65 16.31
C LEU A 279 2.62 10.84 17.41
N GLU A 280 3.11 9.68 17.79
CA GLU A 280 2.71 8.95 19.00
C GLU A 280 2.94 9.79 20.27
N THR A 281 4.06 10.51 20.35
CA THR A 281 4.35 11.42 21.47
C THR A 281 3.40 12.63 21.51
N LEU A 282 3.02 13.17 20.35
CA LEU A 282 2.03 14.26 20.26
C LEU A 282 0.59 13.78 20.51
N ASN A 283 0.31 12.51 20.22
CA ASN A 283 -0.93 11.79 20.47
C ASN A 283 -2.23 12.55 20.10
N VAL A 284 -2.29 13.05 18.86
CA VAL A 284 -3.46 13.70 18.26
C VAL A 284 -3.71 13.16 16.85
N PRO A 285 -4.95 13.15 16.36
CA PRO A 285 -5.23 12.77 14.98
C PRO A 285 -4.58 13.78 14.03
N VAL A 286 -3.92 13.29 12.99
CA VAL A 286 -3.23 14.13 11.99
C VAL A 286 -3.98 14.05 10.66
N LEU A 287 -4.64 15.13 10.27
CA LEU A 287 -5.40 15.23 9.04
C LEU A 287 -4.53 15.82 7.91
N GLN A 288 -4.43 15.11 6.79
CA GLN A 288 -3.78 15.64 5.58
C GLN A 288 -4.80 16.45 4.77
N ALA A 289 -4.65 17.78 4.76
CA ALA A 289 -5.42 18.70 3.94
C ALA A 289 -4.65 19.02 2.65
N ILE A 290 -5.23 18.71 1.49
CA ILE A 290 -4.46 18.63 0.25
C ILE A 290 -4.40 19.99 -0.45
N THR A 291 -3.18 20.53 -0.63
CA THR A 291 -2.89 21.71 -1.45
C THR A 291 -2.50 21.25 -2.86
N SER A 292 -3.48 21.20 -3.76
CA SER A 292 -3.30 20.54 -5.06
C SER A 292 -2.48 21.40 -6.03
N GLY A 293 -1.48 20.77 -6.66
CA GLY A 293 -0.69 21.38 -7.73
C GLY A 293 -1.41 21.51 -9.07
N MET A 294 -2.65 21.03 -9.17
CA MET A 294 -3.56 21.15 -10.32
C MET A 294 -4.36 22.46 -10.31
N THR A 295 -4.99 22.79 -11.43
CA THR A 295 -6.08 23.79 -11.43
C THR A 295 -7.41 23.13 -11.07
N LEU A 296 -8.36 23.92 -10.54
CA LEU A 296 -9.70 23.45 -10.19
C LEU A 296 -10.40 22.74 -11.37
N ALA A 297 -10.32 23.32 -12.57
CA ALA A 297 -10.94 22.77 -13.77
C ALA A 297 -10.37 21.39 -14.15
N GLN A 298 -9.05 21.18 -14.02
CA GLN A 298 -8.41 19.89 -14.27
C GLN A 298 -8.91 18.83 -13.28
N TRP A 299 -9.05 19.18 -12.00
CA TRP A 299 -9.55 18.26 -10.98
C TRP A 299 -11.03 17.96 -11.16
N GLN A 300 -11.87 18.96 -11.49
CA GLN A 300 -13.30 18.76 -11.77
C GLN A 300 -13.53 17.77 -12.91
N GLN A 301 -12.84 17.95 -14.05
CA GLN A 301 -12.94 17.09 -15.24
C GLN A 301 -12.35 15.68 -15.03
N SER A 302 -11.41 15.52 -14.09
CA SER A 302 -10.77 14.25 -13.80
C SER A 302 -11.71 13.30 -13.02
N ALA A 303 -12.12 12.20 -13.66
CA ALA A 303 -12.79 11.08 -12.98
C ALA A 303 -11.86 10.41 -11.94
N ARG A 304 -10.55 10.49 -12.11
CA ARG A 304 -9.56 10.01 -11.12
C ARG A 304 -9.49 10.92 -9.88
N GLY A 305 -9.87 12.19 -10.01
CA GLY A 305 -9.54 13.25 -9.07
C GLY A 305 -8.09 13.72 -9.26
N LEU A 306 -7.25 13.54 -8.24
CA LEU A 306 -5.85 14.04 -8.27
C LEU A 306 -4.99 13.39 -9.39
N ASN A 307 -4.05 14.17 -9.93
CA ASN A 307 -3.04 13.71 -10.88
C ASN A 307 -2.00 12.77 -10.18
N PRO A 308 -1.15 12.05 -10.92
CA PRO A 308 -0.19 11.10 -10.33
C PRO A 308 0.78 11.72 -9.31
N LEU A 309 1.25 12.95 -9.56
CA LEU A 309 2.21 13.65 -8.71
C LEU A 309 1.57 14.07 -7.38
N ASP A 310 0.41 14.72 -7.44
CA ASP A 310 -0.35 15.14 -6.25
C ASP A 310 -0.80 13.92 -5.42
N ALA A 311 -1.21 12.83 -6.06
CA ALA A 311 -1.56 11.59 -5.36
C ALA A 311 -0.34 10.99 -4.65
N ALA A 312 0.85 10.95 -5.27
CA ALA A 312 2.05 10.51 -4.57
C ALA A 312 2.39 11.46 -3.40
N MET A 313 2.52 12.76 -3.68
CA MET A 313 3.05 13.76 -2.74
C MET A 313 2.11 14.10 -1.57
N ASN A 314 0.80 14.12 -1.80
CA ASN A 314 -0.19 14.58 -0.81
C ASN A 314 -1.12 13.46 -0.30
N VAL A 315 -0.98 12.23 -0.80
CA VAL A 315 -1.75 11.07 -0.33
C VAL A 315 -0.82 9.93 0.07
N VAL A 316 -0.14 9.30 -0.89
CA VAL A 316 0.58 8.05 -0.61
C VAL A 316 1.76 8.25 0.35
N LEU A 317 2.59 9.27 0.16
CA LEU A 317 3.72 9.50 1.07
C LEU A 317 3.24 9.95 2.48
N PRO A 318 2.25 10.86 2.64
CA PRO A 318 1.62 11.14 3.93
C PRO A 318 1.02 9.94 4.68
N GLU A 319 0.60 8.87 4.00
CA GLU A 319 0.14 7.64 4.68
C GLU A 319 1.24 6.99 5.53
N PHE A 320 2.52 7.17 5.19
CA PHE A 320 3.67 6.63 5.96
C PHE A 320 3.81 7.25 7.35
N ASP A 321 3.33 8.49 7.54
CA ASP A 321 3.25 9.15 8.85
C ASP A 321 1.86 8.93 9.52
N GLY A 322 1.07 7.95 9.06
CA GLY A 322 -0.23 7.62 9.65
C GLY A 322 -1.31 8.69 9.47
N ARG A 323 -1.09 9.68 8.59
CA ARG A 323 -2.03 10.80 8.39
C ARG A 323 -3.34 10.33 7.79
N ILE A 324 -4.43 10.88 8.28
CA ILE A 324 -5.79 10.67 7.80
C ILE A 324 -5.98 11.51 6.53
N ILE A 325 -6.18 10.85 5.39
CA ILE A 325 -6.30 11.52 4.10
C ILE A 325 -7.69 12.15 3.96
N THR A 326 -7.75 13.46 3.70
CA THR A 326 -9.03 14.18 3.55
C THR A 326 -9.28 14.58 2.08
N VAL A 327 -9.47 15.87 1.80
CA VAL A 327 -9.87 16.41 0.49
C VAL A 327 -8.99 17.59 0.06
N PRO A 328 -8.93 17.93 -1.25
CA PRO A 328 -8.21 19.12 -1.71
C PRO A 328 -8.90 20.41 -1.27
N VAL A 329 -8.21 21.19 -0.44
CA VAL A 329 -8.70 22.48 0.10
C VAL A 329 -8.36 23.68 -0.76
N SER A 330 -7.37 23.55 -1.64
CA SER A 330 -6.96 24.62 -2.57
C SER A 330 -6.35 24.06 -3.85
N PHE A 331 -6.43 24.87 -4.91
CA PHE A 331 -5.90 24.57 -6.24
C PHE A 331 -5.08 25.75 -6.77
N LYS A 332 -4.18 25.49 -7.72
CA LYS A 332 -3.48 26.57 -8.42
C LYS A 332 -4.44 27.38 -9.29
N ALA A 333 -4.47 28.68 -9.06
CA ALA A 333 -5.19 29.67 -9.86
C ALA A 333 -4.23 30.73 -10.40
N ARG A 334 -4.65 31.43 -11.47
CA ARG A 334 -4.01 32.70 -11.86
C ARG A 334 -4.49 33.77 -10.89
N ALA A 335 -3.56 34.48 -10.27
CA ALA A 335 -3.93 35.47 -9.28
C ALA A 335 -4.68 36.66 -9.90
N ALA A 336 -5.86 36.97 -9.35
CA ALA A 336 -6.72 38.02 -9.87
C ALA A 336 -6.05 39.41 -9.74
N GLY A 337 -6.07 40.21 -10.82
CA GLY A 337 -5.46 41.55 -10.83
C GLY A 337 -3.92 41.57 -10.88
N MET A 338 -3.27 40.42 -11.08
CA MET A 338 -1.81 40.31 -11.27
C MET A 338 -1.40 40.23 -12.75
N PRO A 339 -0.11 40.41 -13.11
CA PRO A 339 0.42 40.03 -14.42
C PRO A 339 0.11 38.56 -14.75
N SER A 340 0.01 38.22 -16.04
CA SER A 340 -0.61 36.99 -16.58
C SER A 340 -0.03 35.63 -16.15
N GLU A 341 0.98 35.62 -15.28
CA GLU A 341 1.78 34.46 -14.88
C GLU A 341 1.92 34.27 -13.36
N ALA A 342 1.39 35.18 -12.53
CA ALA A 342 1.41 34.99 -11.07
C ALA A 342 0.42 33.87 -10.66
N VAL A 343 0.90 32.94 -9.85
CA VAL A 343 0.13 31.77 -9.39
C VAL A 343 -0.14 31.86 -7.90
N GLU A 344 -1.40 31.72 -7.52
CA GLU A 344 -1.84 31.60 -6.12
C GLU A 344 -2.50 30.23 -5.85
N TYR A 345 -2.67 29.87 -4.58
CA TYR A 345 -3.49 28.72 -4.18
C TYR A 345 -4.88 29.23 -3.76
N GLU A 346 -5.84 29.14 -4.67
CA GLU A 346 -7.21 29.57 -4.43
C GLU A 346 -7.95 28.51 -3.59
N PRO A 347 -8.56 28.89 -2.45
CA PRO A 347 -9.29 27.96 -1.60
C PRO A 347 -10.64 27.55 -2.19
N LEU A 348 -10.99 26.27 -2.05
CA LEU A 348 -12.31 25.75 -2.37
C LEU A 348 -13.13 25.59 -1.08
N LEU A 349 -14.08 26.51 -0.87
CA LEU A 349 -14.68 26.76 0.46
C LEU A 349 -15.48 25.57 1.03
N ASP A 350 -16.15 24.76 0.21
CA ASP A 350 -16.88 23.58 0.69
C ASP A 350 -15.92 22.46 1.12
N ARG A 351 -14.79 22.28 0.42
CA ARG A 351 -13.72 21.34 0.80
C ARG A 351 -13.00 21.80 2.07
N VAL A 352 -12.76 23.11 2.21
CA VAL A 352 -12.27 23.72 3.46
C VAL A 352 -13.24 23.44 4.61
N ALA A 353 -14.55 23.62 4.40
CA ALA A 353 -15.57 23.33 5.39
C ALA A 353 -15.64 21.84 5.78
N ARG A 354 -15.40 20.93 4.82
CA ARG A 354 -15.28 19.47 5.05
C ARG A 354 -14.08 19.11 5.93
N VAL A 355 -12.89 19.64 5.64
CA VAL A 355 -11.71 19.41 6.50
C VAL A 355 -11.93 19.98 7.91
N ALA A 356 -12.51 21.19 8.02
CA ALA A 356 -12.84 21.79 9.30
C ALA A 356 -13.90 20.99 10.09
N GLY A 357 -14.85 20.37 9.39
CA GLY A 357 -15.85 19.47 9.97
C GLY A 357 -15.24 18.18 10.53
N ILE A 358 -14.40 17.50 9.73
CA ILE A 358 -13.65 16.30 10.18
C ILE A 358 -12.78 16.64 11.40
N ALA A 359 -12.06 17.76 11.38
CA ALA A 359 -11.26 18.23 12.51
C ALA A 359 -12.11 18.45 13.77
N ALA A 360 -13.27 19.10 13.65
CA ALA A 360 -14.19 19.31 14.77
C ALA A 360 -14.71 17.99 15.35
N ARG A 361 -15.01 16.98 14.51
CA ARG A 361 -15.46 15.66 14.97
C ARG A 361 -14.37 14.86 15.68
N PHE A 362 -13.13 14.86 15.18
CA PHE A 362 -12.00 14.24 15.86
C PHE A 362 -11.65 14.94 17.19
N ALA A 363 -11.67 16.28 17.23
CA ALA A 363 -11.50 17.02 18.48
C ALA A 363 -12.63 16.73 19.49
N ARG A 364 -13.87 16.53 19.02
CA ARG A 364 -14.99 16.10 19.88
C ARG A 364 -14.80 14.69 20.43
N LEU A 365 -14.28 13.73 19.65
CA LEU A 365 -13.94 12.39 20.15
C LEU A 365 -12.93 12.42 21.31
N LYS A 366 -11.97 13.36 21.28
CA LYS A 366 -10.98 13.53 22.35
C LYS A 366 -11.56 14.12 23.64
N ARG A 367 -12.62 14.94 23.54
CA ARG A 367 -13.16 15.72 24.67
C ARG A 367 -14.41 15.16 25.32
N VAL A 368 -15.22 14.38 24.60
CA VAL A 368 -16.43 13.78 25.17
C VAL A 368 -16.05 12.56 26.02
N PRO A 369 -16.59 12.38 27.25
CA PRO A 369 -16.33 11.20 28.06
C PRO A 369 -16.76 9.91 27.36
N ASN A 370 -16.02 8.81 27.54
CA ASN A 370 -16.32 7.54 26.86
C ASN A 370 -17.77 7.06 27.08
N ALA A 371 -18.34 7.29 28.27
CA ALA A 371 -19.73 6.94 28.60
C ALA A 371 -20.77 7.65 27.70
N ASP A 372 -20.46 8.86 27.24
CA ASP A 372 -21.34 9.70 26.42
C ASP A 372 -21.08 9.54 24.90
N LYS A 373 -20.06 8.78 24.50
CA LYS A 373 -19.68 8.62 23.08
C LYS A 373 -20.60 7.64 22.37
N ARG A 374 -21.09 8.06 21.21
CA ARG A 374 -21.94 7.23 20.34
C ARG A 374 -21.15 6.57 19.23
N VAL A 375 -21.04 5.23 19.25
CA VAL A 375 -20.25 4.47 18.26
C VAL A 375 -21.15 3.51 17.47
N ALA A 376 -21.20 3.70 16.16
CA ALA A 376 -21.95 2.83 15.26
C ALA A 376 -21.04 1.78 14.63
N PHE A 377 -21.30 0.51 14.89
CA PHE A 377 -20.66 -0.63 14.25
C PHE A 377 -21.42 -1.03 12.99
N MET A 378 -20.72 -1.31 11.90
CA MET A 378 -21.33 -1.66 10.62
C MET A 378 -20.83 -3.03 10.16
N PHE A 379 -21.74 -3.97 9.92
CA PHE A 379 -21.46 -5.18 9.17
C PHE A 379 -21.78 -5.01 7.69
N THR A 380 -20.88 -5.45 6.81
CA THR A 380 -21.13 -5.50 5.37
C THR A 380 -22.24 -6.48 5.04
N ASN A 381 -23.10 -6.09 4.09
CA ASN A 381 -24.05 -6.98 3.42
C ASN A 381 -24.16 -6.62 1.92
N SER A 382 -23.14 -7.00 1.15
CA SER A 382 -23.04 -6.66 -0.29
C SER A 382 -24.08 -7.39 -1.16
N SER A 383 -24.44 -8.63 -0.80
CA SER A 383 -25.34 -9.51 -1.57
C SER A 383 -26.79 -9.50 -1.11
N SER A 384 -27.14 -8.71 -0.08
CA SER A 384 -28.40 -8.72 0.69
C SER A 384 -28.71 -9.99 1.50
N LYS A 385 -28.01 -11.11 1.26
CA LYS A 385 -28.32 -12.42 1.84
C LYS A 385 -28.03 -12.52 3.35
N ALA A 386 -28.97 -13.05 4.12
CA ALA A 386 -28.83 -13.22 5.57
C ALA A 386 -27.66 -14.13 5.95
N SER A 387 -27.33 -15.13 5.12
CA SER A 387 -26.21 -16.05 5.32
C SER A 387 -24.82 -15.46 5.01
N GLN A 388 -24.74 -14.20 4.58
CA GLN A 388 -23.48 -13.52 4.23
C GLN A 388 -23.25 -12.23 5.02
N ILE A 389 -24.04 -12.00 6.08
CA ILE A 389 -23.88 -10.85 6.99
C ILE A 389 -22.53 -10.97 7.70
N GLY A 390 -21.75 -9.88 7.70
CA GLY A 390 -20.45 -9.85 8.38
C GLY A 390 -19.39 -10.73 7.72
N ASN A 391 -19.58 -11.13 6.46
CA ASN A 391 -18.56 -11.83 5.68
C ASN A 391 -17.31 -10.95 5.52
N ALA A 392 -16.28 -11.24 6.30
CA ALA A 392 -15.01 -10.53 6.32
C ALA A 392 -13.87 -11.50 6.01
N VAL A 393 -12.95 -11.11 5.11
CA VAL A 393 -11.91 -12.01 4.61
C VAL A 393 -10.95 -12.42 5.75
N GLY A 394 -11.07 -13.66 6.21
CA GLY A 394 -10.21 -14.21 7.25
C GLY A 394 -10.47 -13.63 8.65
N LEU A 395 -11.66 -13.09 8.92
CA LEU A 395 -12.03 -12.54 10.21
C LEU A 395 -13.39 -13.08 10.66
N ASP A 396 -13.48 -13.58 11.89
CA ASP A 396 -14.76 -13.79 12.57
C ASP A 396 -15.25 -12.42 13.07
N ALA A 397 -15.96 -11.71 12.19
CA ALA A 397 -16.43 -10.35 12.48
C ALA A 397 -17.42 -10.30 13.68
N PRO A 398 -18.36 -11.25 13.86
CA PRO A 398 -19.21 -11.29 15.05
C PRO A 398 -18.44 -11.48 16.35
N ALA A 399 -17.54 -12.48 16.46
CA ALA A 399 -16.75 -12.70 17.68
C ALA A 399 -15.77 -11.54 17.95
N SER A 400 -15.22 -10.94 16.89
CA SER A 400 -14.38 -9.75 16.99
C SER A 400 -15.15 -8.54 17.53
N LEU A 401 -16.38 -8.30 17.08
CA LEU A 401 -17.23 -7.24 17.63
C LEU A 401 -17.55 -7.47 19.11
N MET A 402 -17.82 -8.71 19.52
CA MET A 402 -18.02 -9.03 20.94
C MET A 402 -16.83 -8.62 21.82
N ARG A 403 -15.60 -8.90 21.37
CA ARG A 403 -14.37 -8.49 22.08
C ARG A 403 -14.19 -6.97 22.09
N ILE A 404 -14.51 -6.27 21.00
CA ILE A 404 -14.50 -4.81 20.98
C ILE A 404 -15.49 -4.25 22.02
N LEU A 405 -16.72 -4.77 22.09
CA LEU A 405 -17.74 -4.31 23.03
C LEU A 405 -17.34 -4.58 24.50
N ASP A 406 -16.74 -5.74 24.80
CA ASP A 406 -16.19 -6.04 26.13
C ASP A 406 -15.04 -5.10 26.53
N ALA A 407 -14.14 -4.79 25.59
CA ALA A 407 -13.04 -3.85 25.81
C ALA A 407 -13.54 -2.40 25.97
N MET A 408 -14.53 -1.98 25.16
CA MET A 408 -15.22 -0.70 25.29
C MET A 408 -15.90 -0.56 26.65
N ARG A 409 -16.62 -1.59 27.11
CA ARG A 409 -17.23 -1.60 28.46
C ARG A 409 -16.16 -1.39 29.55
N THR A 410 -15.01 -2.05 29.41
CA THR A 410 -13.88 -1.92 30.33
C THR A 410 -13.25 -0.52 30.28
N ALA A 411 -13.21 0.11 29.09
CA ALA A 411 -12.79 1.50 28.88
C ALA A 411 -13.87 2.55 29.23
N GLY A 412 -15.00 2.14 29.82
CA GLY A 412 -16.03 3.04 30.35
C GLY A 412 -17.01 3.59 29.31
N TYR A 413 -17.16 2.94 28.15
CA TYR A 413 -18.24 3.24 27.20
C TYR A 413 -19.56 2.58 27.63
N ASP A 414 -20.70 3.23 27.37
CA ASP A 414 -22.01 2.59 27.51
C ASP A 414 -22.31 1.71 26.29
N VAL A 415 -22.11 0.41 26.45
CA VAL A 415 -22.44 -0.64 25.47
C VAL A 415 -23.74 -1.40 25.81
N GLY A 416 -24.52 -0.90 26.77
CA GLY A 416 -25.75 -1.55 27.24
C GLY A 416 -25.55 -3.00 27.71
N LEU A 417 -26.49 -3.87 27.34
CA LEU A 417 -26.42 -5.32 27.56
C LEU A 417 -26.20 -6.01 26.20
N PRO A 418 -24.94 -6.27 25.80
CA PRO A 418 -24.69 -6.97 24.55
C PRO A 418 -25.15 -8.44 24.61
N PRO A 419 -25.38 -9.09 23.45
CA PRO A 419 -25.71 -10.52 23.38
C PRO A 419 -24.64 -11.40 24.05
N ARG A 420 -24.94 -12.69 24.27
CA ARG A 420 -24.00 -13.59 24.96
C ARG A 420 -22.76 -13.97 24.15
N ASP A 421 -22.88 -13.99 22.83
CA ASP A 421 -21.86 -14.43 21.86
C ASP A 421 -22.17 -13.85 20.46
N GLY A 422 -21.23 -13.99 19.52
CA GLY A 422 -21.38 -13.49 18.15
C GLY A 422 -22.51 -14.18 17.35
N THR A 423 -22.85 -15.43 17.68
CA THR A 423 -23.95 -16.16 17.03
C THR A 423 -25.31 -15.59 17.45
N ALA A 424 -25.50 -15.33 18.74
CA ALA A 424 -26.68 -14.65 19.26
C ALA A 424 -26.82 -13.24 18.68
N LEU A 425 -25.72 -12.49 18.56
CA LEU A 425 -25.72 -11.17 17.91
C LEU A 425 -26.26 -11.20 16.47
N ILE A 426 -25.83 -12.17 15.65
CA ILE A 426 -26.29 -12.29 14.27
C ILE A 426 -27.74 -12.78 14.20
N HIS A 427 -28.16 -13.70 15.07
CA HIS A 427 -29.56 -14.13 15.16
C HIS A 427 -30.48 -12.98 15.58
N ASP A 428 -30.14 -12.23 16.63
CA ASP A 428 -30.90 -11.06 17.11
C ASP A 428 -31.03 -9.99 16.01
N LEU A 429 -29.99 -9.80 15.19
CA LEU A 429 -30.00 -8.85 14.07
C LEU A 429 -30.99 -9.29 12.99
N ILE A 430 -30.94 -10.56 12.58
CA ILE A 430 -31.82 -11.14 11.55
C ILE A 430 -33.28 -11.20 12.04
N GLU A 431 -33.51 -11.55 13.31
CA GLU A 431 -34.85 -11.61 13.91
C GLU A 431 -35.51 -10.23 13.99
N ARG A 432 -34.73 -9.15 14.21
CA ARG A 432 -35.23 -7.77 14.18
C ARG A 432 -35.49 -7.32 12.76
N CYS A 433 -34.48 -7.28 11.90
CA CYS A 433 -34.64 -6.92 10.50
C CYS A 433 -33.40 -7.34 9.70
N SER A 434 -33.61 -7.94 8.53
CA SER A 434 -32.56 -8.15 7.52
C SER A 434 -32.93 -7.43 6.22
N TYR A 435 -32.03 -7.48 5.24
CA TYR A 435 -32.31 -7.00 3.88
C TYR A 435 -32.58 -8.16 2.90
N ASP A 436 -32.71 -9.38 3.41
CA ASP A 436 -32.94 -10.58 2.62
C ASP A 436 -34.43 -10.77 2.35
N ASN A 437 -34.89 -10.33 1.18
CA ASN A 437 -36.30 -10.40 0.78
C ASN A 437 -36.89 -11.83 0.74
N ILE A 438 -36.08 -12.89 0.82
CA ILE A 438 -36.56 -14.27 0.93
C ILE A 438 -37.12 -14.55 2.33
N TYR A 439 -36.51 -13.96 3.36
CA TYR A 439 -36.85 -14.20 4.78
C TYR A 439 -37.50 -12.99 5.46
N LEU A 440 -37.45 -11.81 4.84
CA LEU A 440 -37.95 -10.57 5.41
C LEU A 440 -39.48 -10.52 5.48
N THR A 441 -40.00 -10.48 6.70
CA THR A 441 -41.43 -10.33 6.98
C THR A 441 -41.81 -8.87 7.26
N ALA A 442 -43.10 -8.56 7.11
CA ALA A 442 -43.64 -7.26 7.52
C ALA A 442 -43.49 -7.00 9.03
N GLU A 443 -43.40 -8.04 9.86
CA GLU A 443 -43.23 -7.89 11.31
C GLU A 443 -41.78 -7.50 11.66
N GLN A 444 -40.79 -8.08 10.98
CA GLN A 444 -39.39 -7.63 11.05
C GLN A 444 -39.24 -6.16 10.63
N LEU A 445 -39.90 -5.73 9.53
CA LEU A 445 -39.87 -4.33 9.10
C LEU A 445 -40.40 -3.33 10.15
N LYS A 446 -41.31 -3.76 11.05
CA LYS A 446 -41.76 -2.92 12.19
C LYS A 446 -40.73 -2.86 13.31
N HIS A 447 -39.97 -3.94 13.51
CA HIS A 447 -38.95 -4.10 14.55
C HIS A 447 -37.55 -3.59 14.14
N ALA A 448 -37.42 -3.03 12.92
CA ALA A 448 -36.23 -2.32 12.48
C ALA A 448 -35.86 -1.20 13.47
N ALA A 449 -34.62 -1.22 13.98
CA ALA A 449 -34.18 -0.36 15.07
C ALA A 449 -34.07 1.12 14.67
N GLY A 450 -33.80 1.42 13.39
CA GLY A 450 -33.96 2.76 12.84
C GLY A 450 -35.18 2.83 11.92
N ARG A 451 -35.98 3.89 12.03
CA ARG A 451 -37.10 4.17 11.11
C ARG A 451 -37.06 5.64 10.71
N VAL A 452 -36.92 5.92 9.41
CA VAL A 452 -36.84 7.29 8.88
C VAL A 452 -38.14 7.63 8.15
N PRO A 453 -38.98 8.55 8.66
CA PRO A 453 -40.18 9.03 7.95
C PRO A 453 -39.85 9.53 6.53
N ALA A 454 -40.68 9.20 5.55
CA ALA A 454 -40.50 9.61 4.15
C ALA A 454 -40.32 11.13 4.00
N ALA A 455 -41.13 11.92 4.73
CA ALA A 455 -41.04 13.38 4.74
C ALA A 455 -39.73 13.93 5.35
N GLN A 456 -39.09 13.19 6.27
CA GLN A 456 -37.77 13.55 6.79
C GLN A 456 -36.68 13.21 5.77
N TYR A 457 -36.74 12.02 5.19
CA TYR A 457 -35.83 11.61 4.13
C TYR A 457 -35.87 12.55 2.92
N ALA A 458 -37.06 12.97 2.48
CA ALA A 458 -37.24 13.88 1.36
C ALA A 458 -36.52 15.24 1.56
N ARG A 459 -36.47 15.74 2.81
CA ARG A 459 -35.67 16.94 3.15
C ARG A 459 -34.16 16.66 3.03
N TRP A 460 -33.69 15.56 3.61
CA TRP A 460 -32.27 15.18 3.50
C TRP A 460 -31.81 14.92 2.07
N PHE A 461 -32.71 14.38 1.24
CA PHE A 461 -32.47 14.16 -0.19
C PHE A 461 -32.41 15.48 -0.96
N ALA A 462 -33.22 16.48 -0.60
CA ALA A 462 -33.15 17.81 -1.21
C ALA A 462 -31.80 18.52 -0.96
N ASP A 463 -31.16 18.27 0.18
CA ASP A 463 -29.83 18.82 0.51
C ASP A 463 -28.70 18.26 -0.37
N LEU A 464 -28.87 17.10 -1.03
CA LEU A 464 -27.85 16.55 -1.92
C LEU A 464 -27.63 17.43 -3.16
N PRO A 465 -26.41 17.46 -3.75
CA PRO A 465 -26.16 18.09 -5.04
C PRO A 465 -27.10 17.57 -6.13
N ALA A 466 -27.53 18.47 -7.03
CA ALA A 466 -28.51 18.16 -8.08
C ALA A 466 -28.12 16.93 -8.90
N GLU A 467 -26.87 16.86 -9.39
CA GLU A 467 -26.35 15.73 -10.16
C GLU A 467 -26.53 14.38 -9.45
N MET A 468 -26.38 14.34 -8.12
CA MET A 468 -26.53 13.11 -7.33
C MET A 468 -28.00 12.74 -7.16
N ARG A 469 -28.86 13.72 -6.90
CA ARG A 469 -30.32 13.51 -6.82
C ARG A 469 -30.87 13.03 -8.15
N ASP A 470 -30.43 13.60 -9.26
CA ASP A 470 -30.90 13.27 -10.60
C ASP A 470 -30.50 11.83 -10.96
N LYS A 471 -29.25 11.42 -10.67
CA LYS A 471 -28.80 10.01 -10.81
C LYS A 471 -29.60 9.05 -9.93
N MET A 472 -29.76 9.35 -8.64
CA MET A 472 -30.57 8.52 -7.74
C MET A 472 -32.03 8.43 -8.19
N THR A 473 -32.61 9.53 -8.69
CA THR A 473 -34.02 9.58 -9.12
C THR A 473 -34.23 8.81 -10.42
N ALA A 474 -33.29 8.91 -11.36
CA ALA A 474 -33.34 8.18 -12.63
C ALA A 474 -33.30 6.64 -12.41
N GLN A 475 -32.52 6.18 -11.43
CA GLN A 475 -32.34 4.76 -11.15
C GLN A 475 -33.34 4.17 -10.14
N TRP A 476 -33.68 4.91 -9.08
CA TRP A 476 -34.45 4.38 -7.94
C TRP A 476 -35.83 5.03 -7.76
N GLY A 477 -36.23 5.92 -8.67
CA GLY A 477 -37.48 6.68 -8.62
C GLY A 477 -37.41 7.89 -7.68
N ALA A 478 -38.55 8.56 -7.45
CA ALA A 478 -38.59 9.70 -6.55
C ALA A 478 -38.41 9.26 -5.08
N ALA A 479 -37.72 10.09 -4.28
CA ALA A 479 -37.58 9.89 -2.84
C ALA A 479 -38.96 9.71 -2.16
N PRO A 480 -39.12 8.75 -1.22
CA PRO A 480 -38.08 7.92 -0.59
C PRO A 480 -37.69 6.64 -1.35
N GLY A 481 -38.18 6.44 -2.57
CA GLY A 481 -38.11 5.15 -3.26
C GLY A 481 -39.05 4.11 -2.67
N VAL A 482 -38.86 2.84 -3.04
CA VAL A 482 -39.73 1.71 -2.61
C VAL A 482 -39.02 0.64 -1.77
N ALA A 483 -37.68 0.62 -1.78
CA ALA A 483 -36.91 -0.42 -1.09
C ALA A 483 -36.95 -0.24 0.44
N TYR A 484 -37.39 -1.29 1.15
CA TYR A 484 -37.53 -1.33 2.61
C TYR A 484 -38.40 -0.21 3.21
N LEU A 485 -39.40 0.25 2.45
CA LEU A 485 -40.41 1.21 2.90
C LEU A 485 -41.56 0.48 3.62
N HIS A 486 -41.83 0.82 4.88
CA HIS A 486 -42.94 0.26 5.66
C HIS A 486 -43.62 1.35 6.52
N ASP A 487 -44.95 1.46 6.41
CA ASP A 487 -45.79 2.50 7.04
C ASP A 487 -45.24 3.94 6.84
N ASP A 488 -44.87 4.30 5.60
CA ASP A 488 -44.25 5.59 5.24
C ASP A 488 -42.90 5.89 5.92
N HIS A 489 -42.20 4.84 6.39
CA HIS A 489 -40.85 4.94 6.95
C HIS A 489 -39.88 4.02 6.21
N LEU A 490 -38.67 4.49 5.93
CA LEU A 490 -37.56 3.62 5.53
C LEU A 490 -37.06 2.87 6.76
N ALA A 491 -37.09 1.55 6.71
CA ALA A 491 -36.70 0.65 7.80
C ALA A 491 -35.20 0.34 7.73
N LEU A 492 -34.47 0.66 8.80
CA LEU A 492 -33.01 0.48 8.93
C LEU A 492 -32.73 -0.70 9.87
N ALA A 493 -32.05 -1.73 9.37
CA ALA A 493 -31.70 -2.91 10.15
C ALA A 493 -30.52 -2.63 11.11
N GLY A 494 -30.70 -3.00 12.37
CA GLY A 494 -29.68 -2.90 13.41
C GLY A 494 -30.16 -3.27 14.81
N ILE A 495 -29.27 -3.13 15.79
CA ILE A 495 -29.50 -3.33 17.22
C ILE A 495 -28.92 -2.13 17.98
N GLU A 496 -29.71 -1.54 18.89
CA GLU A 496 -29.22 -0.52 19.82
C GLU A 496 -28.79 -1.18 21.14
N LEU A 497 -27.59 -0.82 21.60
CA LEU A 497 -26.87 -1.39 22.74
C LEU A 497 -26.25 -0.25 23.56
N GLY A 498 -27.04 0.43 24.40
CA GLY A 498 -26.62 1.63 25.12
C GLY A 498 -26.34 2.79 24.15
N ASN A 499 -25.16 3.40 24.25
CA ASN A 499 -24.66 4.38 23.26
C ASN A 499 -23.93 3.70 22.07
N THR A 500 -24.01 2.38 21.90
CA THR A 500 -23.53 1.69 20.68
C THR A 500 -24.68 1.21 19.81
N PHE A 501 -24.48 1.18 18.49
CA PHE A 501 -25.46 0.69 17.53
C PHE A 501 -24.81 -0.24 16.52
N VAL A 502 -25.30 -1.48 16.42
CA VAL A 502 -24.83 -2.47 15.45
C VAL A 502 -25.75 -2.43 14.23
N ALA A 503 -25.28 -1.78 13.17
CA ALA A 503 -25.98 -1.60 11.90
C ALA A 503 -25.65 -2.70 10.90
N LEU A 504 -26.64 -3.06 10.07
CA LEU A 504 -26.40 -3.79 8.84
C LEU A 504 -26.26 -2.79 7.68
N GLN A 505 -25.17 -2.88 6.91
CA GLN A 505 -25.00 -2.01 5.74
C GLN A 505 -26.07 -2.34 4.67
N PRO A 506 -26.80 -1.35 4.16
CA PRO A 506 -27.77 -1.56 3.10
C PRO A 506 -27.13 -2.15 1.84
N PRO A 507 -27.84 -3.02 1.10
CA PRO A 507 -27.30 -3.62 -0.10
C PRO A 507 -27.06 -2.57 -1.20
N ARG A 508 -26.07 -2.85 -2.04
CA ARG A 508 -25.51 -1.91 -3.02
C ARG A 508 -26.47 -1.47 -4.13
N GLY A 509 -27.48 -2.29 -4.43
CA GLY A 509 -28.50 -2.05 -5.46
C GLY A 509 -28.55 -3.11 -6.57
N TYR A 510 -27.43 -3.75 -6.93
CA TYR A 510 -27.36 -4.73 -8.03
C TYR A 510 -28.27 -5.97 -7.87
N GLY A 511 -28.64 -6.34 -6.64
CA GLY A 511 -29.63 -7.41 -6.41
C GLY A 511 -31.10 -6.97 -6.60
N MET A 512 -31.36 -5.66 -6.67
CA MET A 512 -32.68 -5.06 -6.92
C MET A 512 -32.89 -4.73 -8.40
N ASP A 513 -31.80 -4.40 -9.10
CA ASP A 513 -31.76 -4.25 -10.55
C ASP A 513 -30.61 -5.12 -11.12
N PRO A 514 -30.91 -6.36 -11.55
CA PRO A 514 -29.93 -7.25 -12.16
C PRO A 514 -29.43 -6.77 -13.53
N ASP A 515 -30.21 -5.98 -14.28
CA ASP A 515 -29.80 -5.48 -15.61
C ASP A 515 -28.68 -4.44 -15.48
N ALA A 516 -28.68 -3.67 -14.37
CA ALA A 516 -27.58 -2.77 -14.03
C ALA A 516 -26.22 -3.48 -13.87
N ILE A 517 -26.16 -4.78 -13.57
CA ILE A 517 -24.91 -5.55 -13.50
C ILE A 517 -24.17 -5.53 -14.85
N TYR A 518 -24.91 -5.56 -15.95
CA TYR A 518 -24.36 -5.59 -17.32
C TYR A 518 -24.16 -4.20 -17.93
N HIS A 519 -24.86 -3.18 -17.42
CA HIS A 519 -25.00 -1.88 -18.10
C HIS A 519 -24.61 -0.65 -17.26
N GLN A 520 -24.48 -0.76 -15.94
CA GLN A 520 -24.23 0.38 -15.04
C GLN A 520 -23.18 0.06 -13.95
N PRO A 521 -21.87 0.03 -14.25
CA PRO A 521 -20.83 -0.14 -13.24
C PRO A 521 -20.78 1.00 -12.22
N ASP A 522 -21.32 2.17 -12.55
CA ASP A 522 -21.41 3.38 -11.72
C ASP A 522 -22.80 3.59 -11.08
N LEU A 523 -23.57 2.52 -10.91
CA LEU A 523 -24.89 2.50 -10.25
C LEU A 523 -24.93 3.40 -8.99
N PRO A 524 -25.84 4.39 -8.85
CA PRO A 524 -25.94 5.19 -7.62
C PRO A 524 -26.42 4.35 -6.42
N PRO A 525 -26.10 4.72 -5.16
CA PRO A 525 -26.66 4.07 -3.98
C PRO A 525 -28.19 4.23 -3.93
N THR A 526 -28.87 3.28 -3.30
CA THR A 526 -30.33 3.33 -3.10
C THR A 526 -30.72 4.43 -2.10
N HIS A 527 -31.98 4.87 -2.13
CA HIS A 527 -32.48 5.87 -1.17
C HIS A 527 -32.28 5.43 0.29
N HIS A 528 -32.62 4.18 0.58
CA HIS A 528 -32.44 3.54 1.88
C HIS A 528 -30.96 3.49 2.31
N TYR A 529 -30.01 3.26 1.40
CA TYR A 529 -28.57 3.34 1.67
C TYR A 529 -28.17 4.74 2.17
N TYR A 530 -28.61 5.80 1.48
CA TYR A 530 -28.37 7.18 1.93
C TYR A 530 -29.04 7.49 3.27
N ALA A 531 -30.26 6.95 3.49
CA ALA A 531 -31.02 7.16 4.72
C ALA A 531 -30.29 6.67 5.96
N LEU A 532 -29.63 5.50 5.92
CA LEU A 532 -28.88 5.00 7.08
C LEU A 532 -27.75 5.94 7.49
N TYR A 533 -26.86 6.32 6.55
CA TYR A 533 -25.72 7.19 6.86
C TYR A 533 -26.15 8.58 7.36
N ARG A 534 -27.23 9.13 6.78
CA ARG A 534 -27.87 10.36 7.29
C ARG A 534 -28.42 10.21 8.71
N TRP A 535 -29.21 9.16 8.95
CA TRP A 535 -29.82 8.88 10.24
C TRP A 535 -28.75 8.68 11.33
N LEU A 536 -27.70 7.92 11.04
CA LEU A 536 -26.55 7.74 11.95
C LEU A 536 -25.90 9.08 12.30
N ARG A 537 -25.69 9.97 11.33
CA ARG A 537 -25.00 11.24 11.56
C ARG A 537 -25.84 12.30 12.29
N ASP A 538 -27.11 12.42 11.92
CA ASP A 538 -27.92 13.60 12.23
C ASP A 538 -28.99 13.31 13.32
N GLU A 539 -29.57 12.10 13.37
CA GLU A 539 -30.63 11.72 14.32
C GLU A 539 -30.09 10.86 15.47
N TRP A 540 -29.46 9.71 15.17
CA TRP A 540 -28.81 8.88 16.18
C TRP A 540 -27.54 9.55 16.75
N ARG A 541 -26.92 10.43 15.94
CA ARG A 541 -25.77 11.28 16.29
C ARG A 541 -24.54 10.48 16.71
N ALA A 542 -24.12 9.58 15.82
CA ALA A 542 -22.83 8.93 15.89
C ALA A 542 -21.70 9.96 16.01
N ASP A 543 -20.73 9.60 16.84
CA ASP A 543 -19.45 10.31 17.01
C ASP A 543 -18.34 9.64 16.20
N ALA A 544 -18.46 8.34 15.97
CA ALA A 544 -17.63 7.55 15.06
C ALA A 544 -18.45 6.39 14.45
N ILE A 545 -18.01 5.96 13.27
CA ILE A 545 -18.43 4.69 12.65
C ILE A 545 -17.24 3.73 12.68
N VAL A 546 -17.48 2.45 12.97
CA VAL A 546 -16.52 1.36 12.84
C VAL A 546 -17.08 0.34 11.83
N HIS A 547 -16.45 0.17 10.68
CA HIS A 547 -16.79 -0.94 9.77
C HIS A 547 -16.02 -2.19 10.21
N VAL A 548 -16.72 -3.26 10.58
CA VAL A 548 -16.09 -4.45 11.19
C VAL A 548 -15.62 -5.43 10.11
N GLY A 549 -14.35 -5.28 9.70
CA GLY A 549 -13.68 -6.18 8.77
C GLY A 549 -13.71 -5.72 7.30
N LYS A 550 -12.76 -6.25 6.51
CA LYS A 550 -12.71 -6.08 5.04
C LYS A 550 -13.95 -6.71 4.39
N HIS A 551 -14.74 -6.00 3.58
CA HIS A 551 -14.81 -4.55 3.36
C HIS A 551 -16.28 -4.16 3.16
N GLY A 552 -16.61 -2.91 3.45
CA GLY A 552 -17.89 -2.26 3.15
C GLY A 552 -17.98 -1.83 1.69
N THR A 553 -19.15 -1.32 1.30
CA THR A 553 -19.43 -0.91 -0.09
C THR A 553 -19.45 0.62 -0.29
N MET A 554 -19.20 1.40 0.76
CA MET A 554 -19.41 2.86 0.79
C MET A 554 -18.26 3.60 0.10
N GLU A 555 -17.04 3.19 0.40
CA GLU A 555 -15.79 3.60 -0.24
C GLU A 555 -15.68 3.16 -1.71
N TRP A 556 -16.61 2.34 -2.20
CA TRP A 556 -16.72 1.87 -3.59
C TRP A 556 -17.90 2.52 -4.34
N LEU A 557 -18.63 3.45 -3.72
CA LEU A 557 -19.71 4.17 -4.39
C LEU A 557 -19.17 5.12 -5.49
N PRO A 558 -20.01 5.54 -6.46
CA PRO A 558 -19.57 6.34 -7.59
C PRO A 558 -19.01 7.70 -7.17
N GLY A 559 -18.02 8.18 -7.91
CA GLY A 559 -17.31 9.44 -7.64
C GLY A 559 -15.82 9.33 -7.98
N LYS A 560 -15.05 10.37 -7.64
CA LYS A 560 -13.61 10.44 -7.91
C LYS A 560 -12.82 9.32 -7.21
N GLY A 561 -11.72 8.88 -7.81
CA GLY A 561 -10.85 7.84 -7.25
C GLY A 561 -10.08 8.30 -6.00
N VAL A 562 -9.58 9.53 -5.98
CA VAL A 562 -8.89 10.12 -4.81
C VAL A 562 -9.02 11.65 -4.81
N GLY A 563 -9.12 12.25 -3.63
CA GLY A 563 -9.37 13.69 -3.47
C GLY A 563 -10.80 14.03 -3.87
N LEU A 564 -11.76 13.63 -3.04
CA LEU A 564 -13.19 13.66 -3.37
C LEU A 564 -13.78 15.07 -3.45
N SER A 565 -14.76 15.20 -4.34
CA SER A 565 -15.64 16.36 -4.46
C SER A 565 -16.97 16.13 -3.74
N GLU A 566 -17.73 17.21 -3.55
CA GLU A 566 -19.10 17.26 -3.05
C GLU A 566 -20.07 16.36 -3.84
N ASN A 567 -19.82 16.15 -5.13
CA ASN A 567 -20.61 15.25 -6.00
C ASN A 567 -20.21 13.76 -5.90
N CYS A 568 -19.31 13.39 -4.97
CA CYS A 568 -18.93 12.00 -4.75
C CYS A 568 -19.83 11.36 -3.67
N PHE A 569 -20.44 10.21 -3.95
CA PHE A 569 -21.30 9.52 -2.97
C PHE A 569 -20.60 9.21 -1.64
N PRO A 570 -19.34 8.71 -1.58
CA PRO A 570 -18.65 8.50 -0.30
C PRO A 570 -18.51 9.80 0.52
N ASP A 571 -18.29 10.94 -0.15
CA ASP A 571 -18.19 12.25 0.50
C ASP A 571 -19.51 12.65 1.16
N ALA A 572 -20.62 12.62 0.41
CA ALA A 572 -21.92 13.06 0.87
C ALA A 572 -22.57 12.15 1.94
N LEU A 573 -22.31 10.84 1.88
CA LEU A 573 -22.83 9.87 2.83
C LEU A 573 -22.11 9.98 4.18
N LEU A 574 -20.79 9.83 4.19
CA LEU A 574 -20.02 9.81 5.43
C LEU A 574 -19.99 11.18 6.11
N GLY A 575 -19.98 12.26 5.32
CA GLY A 575 -19.83 13.62 5.84
C GLY A 575 -18.59 13.75 6.72
N ASP A 576 -18.70 14.49 7.81
CA ASP A 576 -17.58 14.75 8.71
C ASP A 576 -17.27 13.60 9.68
N LEU A 577 -18.01 12.47 9.64
CA LEU A 577 -17.90 11.40 10.64
C LEU A 577 -16.54 10.66 10.57
N PRO A 578 -15.81 10.55 11.69
CA PRO A 578 -14.68 9.63 11.83
C PRO A 578 -15.08 8.20 11.48
N LEU A 579 -14.29 7.56 10.61
CA LEU A 579 -14.45 6.17 10.21
C LEU A 579 -13.23 5.37 10.66
N PHE A 580 -13.44 4.34 11.47
CA PHE A 580 -12.43 3.38 11.88
C PHE A 580 -12.67 2.03 11.20
N TYR A 581 -11.58 1.30 10.93
CA TYR A 581 -11.64 0.15 10.03
C TYR A 581 -10.65 -0.96 10.44
N PRO A 582 -11.07 -1.93 11.28
CA PRO A 582 -10.41 -3.23 11.36
C PRO A 582 -10.28 -3.85 9.96
N PHE A 583 -9.04 -4.06 9.49
CA PHE A 583 -8.75 -4.49 8.12
C PHE A 583 -7.58 -5.49 8.07
N ILE A 584 -7.62 -6.49 7.19
CA ILE A 584 -6.58 -7.52 7.14
C ILE A 584 -5.26 -6.96 6.59
N ILE A 585 -4.15 -7.20 7.30
CA ILE A 585 -2.81 -6.64 6.97
C ILE A 585 -2.31 -6.98 5.56
N ASN A 586 -2.78 -8.11 4.99
CA ASN A 586 -2.35 -8.62 3.69
C ASN A 586 -3.18 -8.15 2.49
N ASP A 587 -4.11 -7.21 2.70
CA ASP A 587 -4.88 -6.58 1.62
C ASP A 587 -4.75 -5.04 1.61
N PRO A 588 -3.57 -4.51 1.26
CA PRO A 588 -3.31 -3.08 1.27
C PRO A 588 -4.09 -2.28 0.22
N GLY A 589 -4.46 -2.90 -0.90
CA GLY A 589 -5.13 -2.21 -2.01
C GLY A 589 -6.49 -1.65 -1.61
N GLU A 590 -7.31 -2.46 -0.93
CA GLU A 590 -8.68 -2.08 -0.57
C GLU A 590 -8.72 -1.26 0.73
N GLY A 591 -7.83 -1.54 1.69
CA GLY A 591 -7.65 -0.65 2.85
C GLY A 591 -7.20 0.75 2.43
N SER A 592 -6.33 0.86 1.42
CA SER A 592 -5.96 2.15 0.82
C SER A 592 -7.16 2.85 0.17
N GLN A 593 -8.09 2.12 -0.45
CA GLN A 593 -9.32 2.70 -1.00
C GLN A 593 -10.18 3.33 0.10
N ALA A 594 -10.36 2.64 1.23
CA ALA A 594 -11.08 3.16 2.38
C ALA A 594 -10.41 4.43 2.97
N LYS A 595 -9.08 4.43 3.14
CA LYS A 595 -8.31 5.62 3.58
C LYS A 595 -8.52 6.81 2.64
N ARG A 596 -8.50 6.59 1.33
CA ARG A 596 -8.48 7.63 0.28
C ARG A 596 -9.85 8.13 -0.17
N ARG A 597 -10.93 7.36 0.08
CA ARG A 597 -12.32 7.68 -0.31
C ARG A 597 -13.30 7.78 0.87
N GLY A 598 -12.88 7.43 2.08
CA GLY A 598 -13.71 7.55 3.30
C GLY A 598 -12.96 8.13 4.50
N HIS A 599 -11.81 8.80 4.27
CA HIS A 599 -10.92 9.35 5.32
C HIS A 599 -10.71 8.39 6.50
N ALA A 600 -10.63 7.09 6.19
CA ALA A 600 -10.65 6.04 7.19
C ALA A 600 -9.33 5.95 7.98
N VAL A 601 -9.45 5.74 9.28
CA VAL A 601 -8.38 5.22 10.14
C VAL A 601 -8.45 3.70 10.07
N VAL A 602 -7.57 3.10 9.27
CA VAL A 602 -7.41 1.64 9.29
C VAL A 602 -6.77 1.24 10.62
N VAL A 603 -7.14 0.08 11.14
CA VAL A 603 -6.45 -0.60 12.23
C VAL A 603 -6.23 -2.02 11.73
N ASP A 604 -5.00 -2.34 11.38
CA ASP A 604 -4.70 -3.61 10.73
C ASP A 604 -4.81 -4.79 11.69
N HIS A 605 -5.20 -5.95 11.18
CA HIS A 605 -5.31 -7.18 11.96
C HIS A 605 -4.60 -8.35 11.29
N LEU A 606 -4.27 -9.36 12.09
CA LEU A 606 -3.55 -10.54 11.64
C LEU A 606 -4.37 -11.32 10.60
N THR A 607 -3.67 -12.05 9.74
CA THR A 607 -4.28 -13.14 8.98
C THR A 607 -4.72 -14.24 9.95
N PRO A 608 -5.68 -15.12 9.56
CA PRO A 608 -5.89 -16.36 10.30
C PRO A 608 -4.59 -17.12 10.54
N PRO A 609 -4.53 -17.94 11.59
CA PRO A 609 -3.51 -18.97 11.75
C PRO A 609 -3.42 -19.85 10.49
N MET A 610 -2.23 -20.37 10.22
CA MET A 610 -1.92 -21.14 9.01
C MET A 610 -1.47 -22.55 9.40
N THR A 611 -1.83 -23.53 8.58
CA THR A 611 -1.46 -24.94 8.73
C THR A 611 -1.30 -25.60 7.36
N THR A 612 -0.81 -26.83 7.30
CA THR A 612 -0.86 -27.69 6.10
C THR A 612 -2.27 -28.22 5.87
N ALA A 613 -2.63 -28.49 4.61
CA ALA A 613 -3.94 -29.08 4.29
C ALA A 613 -4.03 -30.56 4.70
N ASP A 614 -2.87 -31.22 4.74
CA ASP A 614 -2.68 -32.66 4.93
C ASP A 614 -3.47 -33.51 3.91
N THR A 615 -3.28 -34.83 3.95
CA THR A 615 -4.10 -35.77 3.18
C THR A 615 -5.17 -36.39 4.09
N TYR A 616 -6.40 -36.50 3.59
CA TYR A 616 -7.52 -37.05 4.36
C TYR A 616 -8.41 -37.96 3.50
N GLY A 617 -9.16 -38.83 4.17
CA GLY A 617 -10.08 -39.76 3.52
C GLY A 617 -9.38 -40.62 2.46
N ALA A 618 -9.85 -40.53 1.22
CA ALA A 618 -9.31 -41.28 0.10
C ALA A 618 -7.92 -40.80 -0.37
N LEU A 619 -7.56 -39.52 -0.14
CA LEU A 619 -6.21 -39.03 -0.48
C LEU A 619 -5.15 -39.68 0.42
N ALA A 620 -5.42 -39.77 1.72
CA ALA A 620 -4.53 -40.45 2.68
C ALA A 620 -4.39 -41.95 2.38
N GLN A 621 -5.49 -42.60 1.98
CA GLN A 621 -5.45 -43.99 1.51
C GLN A 621 -4.61 -44.16 0.24
N LEU A 622 -4.65 -43.17 -0.66
CA LEU A 622 -3.88 -43.20 -1.89
C LEU A 622 -2.38 -42.99 -1.63
N THR A 623 -2.00 -42.05 -0.74
CA THR A 623 -0.62 -41.92 -0.23
C THR A 623 -0.14 -43.24 0.37
N GLN A 624 -0.91 -43.87 1.25
CA GLN A 624 -0.54 -45.15 1.86
C GLN A 624 -0.32 -46.27 0.82
N LEU A 625 -1.13 -46.33 -0.24
CA LEU A 625 -0.95 -47.31 -1.33
C LEU A 625 0.29 -47.02 -2.19
N VAL A 626 0.64 -45.74 -2.39
CA VAL A 626 1.86 -45.31 -3.07
C VAL A 626 3.11 -45.64 -2.24
N ASP A 627 3.07 -45.42 -0.93
CA ASP A 627 4.12 -45.87 0.01
C ASP A 627 4.32 -47.40 -0.04
N GLU A 628 3.22 -48.16 -0.01
CA GLU A 628 3.26 -49.62 -0.08
C GLU A 628 3.79 -50.08 -1.46
N TYR A 629 3.45 -49.38 -2.55
CA TYR A 629 3.99 -49.64 -3.88
C TYR A 629 5.52 -49.52 -3.90
N TYR A 630 6.09 -48.43 -3.39
CA TYR A 630 7.55 -48.26 -3.35
C TYR A 630 8.25 -49.30 -2.47
N GLN A 631 7.65 -49.70 -1.33
CA GLN A 631 8.20 -50.76 -0.47
C GLN A 631 8.15 -52.13 -1.16
N VAL A 632 7.03 -52.48 -1.79
CA VAL A 632 6.82 -53.76 -2.47
C VAL A 632 7.66 -53.88 -3.73
N GLU A 633 7.96 -52.78 -4.42
CA GLU A 633 8.85 -52.78 -5.59
C GLU A 633 10.27 -53.26 -5.25
N VAL A 634 10.75 -52.96 -4.03
CA VAL A 634 12.07 -53.41 -3.57
C VAL A 634 12.02 -54.81 -2.94
N LEU A 635 10.91 -55.16 -2.27
CA LEU A 635 10.82 -56.36 -1.43
C LEU A 635 10.15 -57.57 -2.10
N ASP A 636 9.09 -57.36 -2.89
CA ASP A 636 8.30 -58.43 -3.52
C ASP A 636 7.58 -57.96 -4.81
N PRO A 637 8.33 -57.72 -5.92
CA PRO A 637 7.79 -57.15 -7.15
C PRO A 637 6.60 -57.91 -7.76
N ALA A 638 6.40 -59.19 -7.40
CA ALA A 638 5.31 -60.01 -7.89
C ALA A 638 3.91 -59.52 -7.43
N LYS A 639 3.85 -58.65 -6.41
CA LYS A 639 2.61 -58.06 -5.90
C LYS A 639 2.24 -56.71 -6.50
N LEU A 640 3.16 -56.06 -7.24
CA LEU A 640 2.91 -54.72 -7.81
C LEU A 640 1.61 -54.62 -8.64
N PRO A 641 1.21 -55.61 -9.47
CA PRO A 641 -0.03 -55.51 -10.25
C PRO A 641 -1.31 -55.37 -9.39
N LEU A 642 -1.29 -55.91 -8.16
CA LEU A 642 -2.42 -55.79 -7.23
C LEU A 642 -2.52 -54.36 -6.67
N LEU A 643 -1.39 -53.79 -6.23
CA LEU A 643 -1.34 -52.41 -5.74
C LEU A 643 -1.66 -51.41 -6.85
N GLN A 644 -1.14 -51.62 -8.06
CA GLN A 644 -1.47 -50.81 -9.25
C GLN A 644 -2.99 -50.81 -9.52
N GLN A 645 -3.67 -51.97 -9.43
CA GLN A 645 -5.12 -52.02 -9.58
C GLN A 645 -5.84 -51.25 -8.46
N GLN A 646 -5.42 -51.41 -7.20
CA GLN A 646 -6.03 -50.72 -6.06
C GLN A 646 -5.87 -49.20 -6.13
N ILE A 647 -4.68 -48.73 -6.51
CA ILE A 647 -4.38 -47.31 -6.79
C ILE A 647 -5.29 -46.80 -7.91
N TRP A 648 -5.43 -47.54 -9.03
CA TRP A 648 -6.26 -47.13 -10.16
C TRP A 648 -7.76 -47.03 -9.81
N GLU A 649 -8.26 -48.02 -9.07
CA GLU A 649 -9.65 -48.03 -8.62
C GLU A 649 -9.93 -46.87 -7.66
N LEU A 650 -8.99 -46.52 -6.78
CA LEU A 650 -9.13 -45.40 -5.84
C LEU A 650 -9.02 -44.04 -6.55
N VAL A 651 -8.10 -43.89 -7.52
CA VAL A 651 -7.99 -42.69 -8.39
C VAL A 651 -9.32 -42.43 -9.13
N LYS A 652 -9.93 -43.48 -9.72
CA LYS A 652 -11.23 -43.35 -10.39
C LYS A 652 -12.39 -43.09 -9.42
N GLN A 653 -12.38 -43.68 -8.23
CA GLN A 653 -13.40 -43.41 -7.20
C GLN A 653 -13.35 -41.98 -6.64
N THR A 654 -12.19 -41.33 -6.73
CA THR A 654 -11.96 -39.96 -6.24
C THR A 654 -12.10 -38.89 -7.33
N ASN A 655 -12.34 -39.28 -8.60
CA ASN A 655 -12.28 -38.42 -9.78
C ASN A 655 -10.94 -37.68 -9.96
N LEU A 656 -9.86 -38.20 -9.38
CA LEU A 656 -8.50 -37.68 -9.60
C LEU A 656 -7.97 -38.04 -10.99
N ASP A 657 -8.64 -38.95 -11.69
CA ASP A 657 -8.28 -39.33 -13.05
C ASP A 657 -8.28 -38.14 -14.01
N ALA A 658 -9.20 -37.18 -13.86
CA ALA A 658 -9.21 -35.95 -14.66
C ALA A 658 -8.03 -35.00 -14.36
N ASP A 659 -7.74 -34.76 -13.08
CA ASP A 659 -6.61 -33.94 -12.62
C ASP A 659 -5.27 -34.53 -13.08
N LEU A 660 -5.15 -35.87 -12.99
CA LEU A 660 -3.99 -36.62 -13.46
C LEU A 660 -3.94 -36.63 -14.99
N GLN A 661 -5.06 -36.74 -15.71
CA GLN A 661 -5.12 -36.63 -17.18
C GLN A 661 -4.47 -35.31 -17.64
N ALA A 662 -4.82 -34.21 -16.97
CA ALA A 662 -4.26 -32.88 -17.23
C ALA A 662 -2.80 -32.69 -16.80
N ARG A 663 -2.17 -33.67 -16.12
CA ARG A 663 -0.70 -33.72 -15.88
C ARG A 663 0.01 -34.69 -16.83
N LEU A 664 -0.54 -35.88 -16.99
CA LEU A 664 0.06 -37.02 -17.70
C LEU A 664 0.11 -36.81 -19.21
N LEU A 665 -0.91 -36.17 -19.80
CA LEU A 665 -0.93 -35.80 -21.22
C LEU A 665 0.22 -34.84 -21.63
N HIS A 666 1.01 -34.38 -20.67
CA HIS A 666 2.03 -33.35 -20.85
C HIS A 666 3.42 -33.77 -20.34
N HIS A 667 3.65 -35.06 -20.02
CA HIS A 667 4.96 -35.59 -19.60
C HIS A 667 5.73 -36.41 -20.65
N ASP A 668 5.06 -36.94 -21.68
CA ASP A 668 5.62 -37.86 -22.71
C ASP A 668 6.70 -37.29 -23.65
N HIS A 669 7.29 -36.12 -23.37
CA HIS A 669 8.30 -35.47 -24.22
C HIS A 669 9.66 -35.18 -23.55
N ASP A 670 9.84 -35.49 -22.26
CA ASP A 670 11.13 -35.29 -21.55
C ASP A 670 12.12 -36.48 -21.72
N HIS A 671 11.76 -37.52 -22.47
CA HIS A 671 12.56 -38.75 -22.62
C HIS A 671 12.97 -39.02 -24.09
N GLY A 672 13.73 -38.11 -24.71
CA GLY A 672 14.18 -38.36 -26.08
C GLY A 672 15.12 -37.39 -26.82
N GLN A 673 15.84 -36.46 -26.20
CA GLN A 673 16.75 -35.55 -26.96
C GLN A 673 18.15 -35.30 -26.32
N GLU A 674 18.92 -36.35 -26.06
CA GLU A 674 20.39 -36.23 -25.78
C GLU A 674 21.31 -36.96 -26.77
N HIS A 675 20.82 -37.36 -27.95
CA HIS A 675 21.68 -37.90 -29.02
C HIS A 675 21.31 -37.40 -30.43
N GLU A 676 21.78 -36.19 -30.78
CA GLU A 676 22.50 -35.87 -32.03
C GLU A 676 22.70 -34.36 -32.21
N ARG A 677 23.91 -33.85 -31.92
CA ARG A 677 24.40 -32.56 -32.44
C ARG A 677 25.84 -32.68 -32.92
N GLY A 678 26.00 -32.89 -34.22
CA GLY A 678 27.27 -32.73 -34.93
C GLY A 678 27.47 -31.29 -35.40
N HIS A 679 28.47 -30.61 -34.84
CA HIS A 679 29.12 -29.44 -35.43
C HIS A 679 29.95 -29.90 -36.68
N GLU A 680 30.29 -29.12 -37.71
CA GLU A 680 30.25 -27.66 -37.94
C GLU A 680 30.51 -27.27 -39.42
N HIS A 681 30.38 -25.96 -39.73
CA HIS A 681 30.99 -25.19 -40.85
C HIS A 681 30.41 -25.22 -42.30
N GLY A 682 30.29 -24.02 -42.90
CA GLY A 682 30.90 -23.77 -44.23
C GLY A 682 30.05 -23.15 -45.37
N HIS A 683 29.96 -21.80 -45.41
CA HIS A 683 29.85 -20.93 -46.61
C HIS A 683 28.84 -21.19 -47.77
N GLY A 684 28.13 -20.11 -48.17
CA GLY A 684 28.09 -19.70 -49.60
C GLY A 684 26.74 -19.62 -50.33
N HIS A 685 26.32 -18.39 -50.64
CA HIS A 685 25.53 -17.90 -51.80
C HIS A 685 24.47 -18.79 -52.52
N GLY A 686 23.25 -18.22 -52.68
CA GLY A 686 22.70 -17.96 -54.01
C GLY A 686 21.42 -18.69 -54.49
N HIS A 687 20.40 -17.88 -54.85
CA HIS A 687 19.36 -18.06 -55.87
C HIS A 687 18.33 -19.24 -55.85
N GLU A 688 17.06 -18.81 -55.90
CA GLU A 688 15.96 -19.23 -56.80
C GLU A 688 15.34 -20.66 -56.81
N HIS A 689 13.99 -20.62 -56.72
CA HIS A 689 12.99 -21.44 -57.42
C HIS A 689 13.08 -22.98 -57.48
N GLY A 690 12.02 -23.64 -56.97
CA GLY A 690 11.21 -24.49 -57.86
C GLY A 690 10.86 -25.92 -57.39
N HIS A 691 9.55 -26.19 -57.45
CA HIS A 691 8.89 -27.48 -57.73
C HIS A 691 8.66 -28.55 -56.65
N GLU A 692 7.58 -29.29 -56.91
CA GLU A 692 6.89 -30.28 -56.09
C GLU A 692 7.43 -31.71 -56.31
N HIS A 693 6.70 -32.70 -55.77
CA HIS A 693 6.93 -34.15 -55.75
C HIS A 693 7.97 -34.59 -54.69
N GLY A 694 7.66 -35.40 -53.68
CA GLY A 694 6.44 -36.14 -53.37
C GLY A 694 6.64 -37.66 -53.54
N HIS A 695 6.94 -38.36 -52.44
CA HIS A 695 6.70 -39.79 -52.23
C HIS A 695 6.68 -40.04 -50.73
N GLY A 696 5.67 -40.77 -50.24
CA GLY A 696 5.46 -40.97 -48.81
C GLY A 696 6.17 -42.21 -48.26
N HIS A 697 6.38 -42.20 -46.95
CA HIS A 697 6.43 -43.41 -46.13
C HIS A 697 5.58 -43.16 -44.88
N GLU A 698 4.59 -44.03 -44.66
CA GLU A 698 3.78 -44.05 -43.45
C GLU A 698 4.64 -44.50 -42.26
N HIS A 699 4.76 -43.64 -41.26
CA HIS A 699 4.99 -44.07 -39.88
C HIS A 699 3.98 -43.34 -39.00
N GLY A 700 2.78 -43.91 -38.91
CA GLY A 700 1.76 -43.46 -37.97
C GLY A 700 2.19 -43.75 -36.55
N HIS A 701 2.44 -42.70 -35.78
CA HIS A 701 2.41 -42.71 -34.32
C HIS A 701 1.36 -41.68 -33.87
N GLU A 702 0.10 -41.96 -34.20
CA GLU A 702 -1.04 -41.37 -33.50
C GLU A 702 -1.11 -42.04 -32.12
N HIS A 703 -0.46 -41.44 -31.13
CA HIS A 703 -0.85 -41.64 -29.74
C HIS A 703 -1.95 -40.62 -29.44
N GLU A 704 -3.21 -41.05 -29.60
CA GLU A 704 -4.36 -40.30 -29.08
C GLU A 704 -4.22 -40.18 -27.56
N GLY A 705 -4.30 -38.95 -27.06
CA GLY A 705 -4.15 -38.62 -25.66
C GLY A 705 -5.37 -38.98 -24.81
N GLU A 706 -5.65 -40.27 -24.64
CA GLU A 706 -6.59 -40.78 -23.64
C GLU A 706 -5.88 -41.64 -22.59
N LEU A 707 -6.33 -41.55 -21.33
CA LEU A 707 -5.83 -42.44 -20.27
C LEU A 707 -6.25 -43.89 -20.57
N PRO A 708 -5.37 -44.88 -20.43
CA PRO A 708 -5.72 -46.26 -20.70
C PRO A 708 -6.85 -46.73 -19.78
N ALA A 709 -7.79 -47.51 -20.33
CA ALA A 709 -8.98 -47.97 -19.62
C ALA A 709 -8.65 -48.69 -18.29
N ALA A 710 -7.52 -49.40 -18.25
CA ALA A 710 -6.94 -50.02 -17.06
C ALA A 710 -5.41 -49.87 -17.03
N LEU A 711 -4.86 -49.63 -15.83
CA LEU A 711 -3.42 -49.53 -15.56
C LEU A 711 -2.62 -50.77 -16.03
N ALA A 712 -3.26 -51.93 -16.09
CA ALA A 712 -2.69 -53.19 -16.58
C ALA A 712 -2.39 -53.25 -18.10
N ALA A 713 -2.73 -52.20 -18.87
CA ALA A 713 -2.42 -52.08 -20.29
C ALA A 713 -1.09 -51.32 -20.58
N MET A 714 -0.45 -50.76 -19.56
CA MET A 714 0.77 -49.94 -19.68
C MET A 714 2.05 -50.76 -19.52
N GLY A 715 3.17 -50.26 -20.04
CA GLY A 715 4.50 -50.81 -19.77
C GLY A 715 4.95 -50.53 -18.33
N GLY A 716 5.82 -51.38 -17.79
CA GLY A 716 6.28 -51.24 -16.39
C GLY A 716 7.02 -49.93 -16.08
N SER A 717 7.62 -49.29 -17.09
CA SER A 717 8.18 -47.93 -17.01
C SER A 717 7.08 -46.89 -16.83
N ASP A 718 6.04 -46.98 -17.66
CA ASP A 718 5.00 -45.97 -17.82
C ASP A 718 4.12 -45.94 -16.55
N VAL A 719 3.89 -47.11 -15.95
CA VAL A 719 3.26 -47.21 -14.63
C VAL A 719 4.10 -46.57 -13.54
N ALA A 720 5.43 -46.75 -13.55
CA ALA A 720 6.30 -46.14 -12.54
C ALA A 720 6.28 -44.61 -12.62
N HIS A 721 6.32 -44.04 -13.84
CA HIS A 721 6.19 -42.60 -14.05
C HIS A 721 4.83 -42.05 -13.57
N LEU A 722 3.73 -42.77 -13.84
CA LEU A 722 2.40 -42.41 -13.34
C LEU A 722 2.33 -42.40 -11.80
N ILE A 723 3.01 -43.33 -11.11
CA ILE A 723 3.08 -43.32 -9.64
C ILE A 723 3.91 -42.15 -9.13
N GLU A 724 5.02 -41.79 -9.79
CA GLU A 724 5.81 -40.60 -9.44
C GLU A 724 4.96 -39.30 -9.62
N ASP A 725 4.28 -39.12 -10.76
CA ASP A 725 3.41 -37.95 -10.99
C ASP A 725 2.25 -37.85 -9.96
N LEU A 726 1.67 -38.99 -9.58
CA LEU A 726 0.65 -39.08 -8.54
C LEU A 726 1.18 -38.68 -7.16
N ASP A 727 2.34 -39.20 -6.77
CA ASP A 727 3.02 -38.86 -5.51
C ASP A 727 3.31 -37.35 -5.41
N GLY A 728 3.88 -36.80 -6.48
CA GLY A 728 4.13 -35.36 -6.60
C GLY A 728 2.86 -34.51 -6.45
N TYR A 729 1.73 -34.97 -7.00
CA TYR A 729 0.45 -34.28 -6.86
C TYR A 729 -0.14 -34.39 -5.44
N LEU A 730 -0.07 -35.56 -4.81
CA LEU A 730 -0.53 -35.76 -3.43
C LEU A 730 0.26 -34.90 -2.44
N CYS A 731 1.58 -34.81 -2.59
CA CYS A 731 2.42 -33.92 -1.80
C CYS A 731 2.09 -32.43 -2.05
N GLU A 732 1.80 -32.01 -3.30
CA GLU A 732 1.34 -30.64 -3.56
C GLU A 732 0.03 -30.30 -2.85
N LEU A 733 -0.92 -31.25 -2.80
CA LEU A 733 -2.19 -31.05 -2.10
C LEU A 733 -1.99 -31.03 -0.57
N GLY A 734 -1.25 -31.98 0.00
CA GLY A 734 -1.03 -32.07 1.45
C GLY A 734 -0.19 -30.91 2.01
N SER A 735 0.93 -30.58 1.35
CA SER A 735 1.84 -29.49 1.78
C SER A 735 1.32 -28.07 1.46
N ALA A 736 0.10 -27.96 0.89
CA ALA A 736 -0.55 -26.69 0.63
C ALA A 736 -0.85 -25.95 1.94
N GLN A 737 -0.45 -24.69 2.02
CA GLN A 737 -0.67 -23.86 3.21
C GLN A 737 -2.09 -23.28 3.19
N ILE A 738 -2.92 -23.71 4.14
CA ILE A 738 -4.30 -23.29 4.32
C ILE A 738 -4.49 -22.53 5.65
N ARG A 739 -5.69 -21.96 5.84
CA ARG A 739 -6.06 -21.25 7.06
C ARG A 739 -6.67 -22.22 8.07
N ASP A 740 -6.15 -22.25 9.28
CA ASP A 740 -6.76 -22.97 10.40
C ASP A 740 -7.83 -22.09 11.08
N GLY A 741 -8.96 -21.92 10.38
CA GLY A 741 -10.10 -21.12 10.83
C GLY A 741 -10.02 -19.63 10.46
N LEU A 742 -10.39 -18.75 11.40
CA LEU A 742 -10.55 -17.31 11.22
C LEU A 742 -9.83 -16.54 12.32
N HIS A 743 -9.34 -15.34 11.99
CA HIS A 743 -8.80 -14.42 13.00
C HIS A 743 -9.92 -13.85 13.87
N ILE A 744 -9.59 -13.55 15.13
CA ILE A 744 -10.47 -12.86 16.07
C ILE A 744 -9.68 -11.68 16.64
N LEU A 745 -10.20 -10.45 16.50
CA LEU A 745 -9.46 -9.25 16.91
C LEU A 745 -8.95 -9.33 18.36
N GLY A 746 -7.71 -8.93 18.58
CA GLY A 746 -7.11 -8.96 19.92
C GLY A 746 -6.74 -10.37 20.41
N ARG A 747 -6.67 -11.39 19.55
CA ARG A 747 -6.21 -12.75 19.89
C ARG A 747 -5.15 -13.20 18.88
N GLY A 748 -3.93 -13.45 19.32
CA GLY A 748 -2.92 -14.12 18.51
C GLY A 748 -3.20 -15.62 18.35
N PRO A 749 -2.42 -16.35 17.52
CA PRO A 749 -2.46 -17.81 17.48
C PRO A 749 -2.27 -18.38 18.89
N ASP A 750 -3.03 -19.41 19.25
CA ASP A 750 -2.87 -20.08 20.53
C ASP A 750 -1.73 -21.10 20.53
N ASP A 751 -1.48 -21.74 21.68
CA ASP A 751 -0.33 -22.63 21.87
C ASP A 751 -0.32 -23.83 20.91
N GLU A 752 -1.47 -24.26 20.36
CA GLU A 752 -1.53 -25.34 19.37
C GLU A 752 -1.23 -24.83 17.96
N GLN A 753 -1.74 -23.65 17.59
CA GLN A 753 -1.60 -23.05 16.25
C GLN A 753 -0.29 -22.27 16.02
N LEU A 754 0.37 -21.80 17.09
CA LEU A 754 1.55 -20.95 17.00
C LEU A 754 2.76 -21.62 16.29
N PRO A 755 3.09 -22.91 16.50
CA PRO A 755 4.17 -23.58 15.78
C PRO A 755 3.98 -23.55 14.25
N ASP A 756 2.82 -23.95 13.75
CA ASP A 756 2.50 -23.97 12.32
C ASP A 756 2.48 -22.58 11.70
N MET A 757 1.95 -21.59 12.44
CA MET A 757 2.06 -20.18 12.05
C MET A 757 3.54 -19.74 11.95
N LEU A 758 4.41 -20.12 12.89
CA LEU A 758 5.84 -19.80 12.84
C LEU A 758 6.56 -20.51 11.67
N VAL A 759 6.22 -21.76 11.36
CA VAL A 759 6.70 -22.45 10.14
C VAL A 759 6.26 -21.66 8.91
N SER A 760 4.98 -21.32 8.79
CA SER A 760 4.42 -20.57 7.66
C SER A 760 5.09 -19.19 7.46
N LEU A 761 5.35 -18.46 8.55
CA LEU A 761 6.03 -17.15 8.53
C LEU A 761 7.53 -17.24 8.20
N THR A 762 8.19 -18.36 8.54
CA THR A 762 9.64 -18.55 8.33
C THR A 762 9.99 -19.44 7.14
N ARG A 763 9.02 -20.05 6.45
CA ARG A 763 9.25 -20.91 5.27
C ARG A 763 10.04 -20.20 4.18
N LEU A 764 9.72 -18.93 3.94
CA LEU A 764 10.38 -18.07 2.96
C LEU A 764 11.37 -17.09 3.62
N PRO A 765 12.42 -16.64 2.90
CA PRO A 765 13.33 -15.61 3.40
C PRO A 765 12.61 -14.32 3.80
N ASN A 766 13.05 -13.72 4.90
CA ASN A 766 12.53 -12.48 5.46
C ASN A 766 13.65 -11.44 5.50
N GLN A 767 13.68 -10.51 4.54
CA GLN A 767 14.81 -9.59 4.34
C GLN A 767 16.16 -10.34 4.20
N ASP A 768 17.09 -10.19 5.14
CA ASP A 768 18.39 -10.87 5.19
C ASP A 768 18.35 -12.22 5.96
N ILE A 769 17.22 -12.55 6.58
CA ILE A 769 16.99 -13.82 7.29
C ILE A 769 16.58 -14.89 6.25
N PRO A 770 17.26 -16.04 6.17
CA PRO A 770 16.91 -17.09 5.21
C PRO A 770 15.63 -17.84 5.61
N GLY A 771 15.07 -18.63 4.68
CA GLY A 771 13.90 -19.46 4.95
C GLY A 771 14.27 -20.73 5.73
N LEU A 772 13.48 -21.08 6.75
CA LEU A 772 13.74 -22.19 7.67
C LEU A 772 13.90 -23.52 6.93
N GLN A 773 12.92 -23.89 6.10
CA GLN A 773 12.91 -25.15 5.33
C GLN A 773 14.15 -25.28 4.44
N ALA A 774 14.59 -24.19 3.81
CA ALA A 774 15.78 -24.15 2.98
C ALA A 774 17.09 -24.31 3.77
N GLU A 775 17.17 -23.81 5.01
CA GLU A 775 18.34 -24.03 5.87
C GLU A 775 18.35 -25.43 6.49
N VAL A 776 17.19 -26.02 6.80
CA VAL A 776 17.12 -27.44 7.22
C VAL A 776 17.51 -28.36 6.05
N ALA A 777 17.06 -28.09 4.82
CA ALA A 777 17.44 -28.85 3.63
C ALA A 777 18.96 -28.93 3.42
N LYS A 778 19.66 -27.81 3.65
CA LYS A 778 21.14 -27.72 3.54
C LYS A 778 21.87 -28.61 4.54
N LEU A 779 21.31 -28.91 5.72
CA LEU A 779 21.95 -29.84 6.68
C LEU A 779 22.12 -31.25 6.10
N PHE A 780 21.24 -31.63 5.16
CA PHE A 780 21.25 -32.92 4.49
C PHE A 780 21.84 -32.85 3.06
N GLY A 781 22.42 -31.71 2.68
CA GLY A 781 22.98 -31.49 1.34
C GLY A 781 21.94 -31.29 0.23
N LEU A 782 20.68 -30.99 0.58
CA LEU A 782 19.58 -30.81 -0.36
C LEU A 782 19.41 -29.33 -0.78
N ASN A 783 18.84 -29.10 -1.96
CA ASN A 783 18.51 -27.77 -2.48
C ASN A 783 17.00 -27.70 -2.76
N MET A 784 16.32 -26.64 -2.29
CA MET A 784 14.88 -26.45 -2.48
C MET A 784 14.47 -26.41 -3.95
N ASP A 785 15.25 -25.77 -4.84
CA ASP A 785 14.91 -25.70 -6.27
C ASP A 785 14.84 -27.12 -6.88
N MET A 786 15.73 -28.01 -6.42
CA MET A 786 15.79 -29.41 -6.85
C MET A 786 14.69 -30.27 -6.21
N LEU A 787 14.19 -29.90 -5.02
CA LEU A 787 13.07 -30.62 -4.37
C LEU A 787 11.70 -30.19 -4.89
N LEU A 788 11.55 -28.92 -5.29
CA LEU A 788 10.31 -28.38 -5.84
C LEU A 788 10.10 -28.75 -7.32
N ASP A 789 11.18 -28.91 -8.07
CA ASP A 789 11.18 -29.53 -9.40
C ASP A 789 10.83 -31.03 -9.32
N GLN A 790 9.99 -31.52 -10.23
CA GLN A 790 9.62 -32.95 -10.39
C GLN A 790 9.45 -33.71 -9.04
N LYS A 791 8.55 -33.27 -8.16
CA LYS A 791 8.42 -33.77 -6.78
C LYS A 791 8.34 -35.30 -6.62
N GLY A 792 7.67 -36.00 -7.53
CA GLY A 792 7.59 -37.46 -7.52
C GLY A 792 8.91 -38.20 -7.77
N ARG A 793 9.90 -37.50 -8.33
CA ARG A 793 11.17 -38.11 -8.74
C ARG A 793 11.94 -38.62 -7.54
N ARG A 794 12.44 -39.85 -7.66
CA ARG A 794 13.22 -40.51 -6.61
C ARG A 794 14.46 -39.75 -6.19
N LEU A 795 14.76 -39.82 -4.90
CA LEU A 795 15.86 -39.11 -4.26
C LEU A 795 16.70 -40.06 -3.40
N ASN A 796 17.99 -40.17 -3.72
CA ASN A 796 18.95 -40.93 -2.90
C ASN A 796 19.37 -40.07 -1.69
N VAL A 797 18.62 -40.16 -0.60
CA VAL A 797 18.83 -39.32 0.60
C VAL A 797 19.80 -39.98 1.60
N VAL A 798 20.50 -39.15 2.38
CA VAL A 798 21.28 -39.59 3.55
C VAL A 798 20.33 -40.23 4.59
N PRO A 799 20.60 -41.44 5.10
CA PRO A 799 19.70 -42.13 6.05
C PRO A 799 19.29 -41.33 7.29
N ALA A 800 20.06 -40.29 7.65
CA ALA A 800 19.77 -39.40 8.75
C ALA A 800 18.47 -38.59 8.58
N LEU A 801 18.05 -38.19 7.37
CA LEU A 801 16.79 -37.43 7.21
C LEU A 801 15.58 -38.29 7.60
N ALA A 802 15.46 -39.47 6.99
CA ALA A 802 14.43 -40.44 7.29
C ALA A 802 14.43 -40.87 8.77
N ARG A 803 15.61 -41.03 9.38
CA ARG A 803 15.73 -41.39 10.81
C ARG A 803 15.26 -40.28 11.74
N LEU A 804 15.61 -39.02 11.46
CA LEU A 804 15.23 -37.88 12.29
C LEU A 804 13.76 -37.50 12.13
N ALA A 805 13.25 -37.43 10.90
CA ALA A 805 11.84 -37.17 10.61
C ALA A 805 10.92 -38.36 10.94
N ARG A 806 11.48 -39.57 11.11
CA ARG A 806 10.80 -40.83 11.42
C ARG A 806 9.80 -41.31 10.35
N CYS A 807 9.99 -40.86 9.11
CA CYS A 807 9.27 -41.30 7.92
C CYS A 807 10.23 -41.97 6.92
N PRO A 808 9.73 -42.84 6.01
CA PRO A 808 10.50 -43.20 4.82
C PRO A 808 10.75 -41.95 3.96
N VAL A 809 11.85 -41.96 3.19
CA VAL A 809 12.14 -40.92 2.21
C VAL A 809 12.67 -41.59 0.94
N VAL A 810 11.81 -41.67 -0.08
CA VAL A 810 12.02 -42.31 -1.38
C VAL A 810 12.03 -41.27 -2.50
N THR A 811 11.16 -40.26 -2.43
CA THR A 811 10.98 -39.21 -3.45
C THR A 811 11.42 -37.82 -2.96
N ARG A 812 11.40 -36.83 -3.85
CA ARG A 812 11.61 -35.41 -3.47
C ARG A 812 10.42 -34.88 -2.65
N ALA A 813 9.21 -35.38 -2.89
CA ALA A 813 8.01 -35.14 -2.11
C ALA A 813 8.20 -35.57 -0.64
N ASP A 814 8.56 -36.84 -0.40
CA ASP A 814 8.83 -37.34 0.95
C ASP A 814 9.88 -36.49 1.69
N ALA A 815 10.90 -36.01 0.96
CA ALA A 815 11.93 -35.17 1.52
C ALA A 815 11.41 -33.77 1.90
N LEU A 816 10.47 -33.19 1.15
CA LEU A 816 9.82 -31.93 1.53
C LEU A 816 9.00 -32.09 2.81
N ASP A 817 8.22 -33.16 2.91
CA ASP A 817 7.36 -33.44 4.06
C ASP A 817 8.20 -33.77 5.31
N ALA A 818 9.28 -34.55 5.16
CA ALA A 818 10.28 -34.78 6.21
C ALA A 818 10.93 -33.48 6.72
N LEU A 819 11.23 -32.54 5.81
CA LEU A 819 11.80 -31.25 6.17
C LEU A 819 10.79 -30.34 6.87
N ASP A 820 9.54 -30.29 6.41
CA ASP A 820 8.48 -29.49 7.06
C ASP A 820 8.14 -30.06 8.45
N ALA A 821 8.12 -31.39 8.64
CA ALA A 821 7.96 -32.03 9.95
C ALA A 821 9.10 -31.66 10.93
N LEU A 822 10.36 -31.64 10.47
CA LEU A 822 11.50 -31.19 11.29
C LEU A 822 11.44 -29.69 11.59
N CYS A 823 10.97 -28.85 10.66
CA CYS A 823 10.74 -27.42 10.90
C CYS A 823 9.68 -27.18 11.99
N LEU A 824 8.57 -27.94 11.93
CA LEU A 824 7.53 -27.91 12.95
C LEU A 824 8.07 -28.36 14.31
N GLN A 825 8.83 -29.47 14.34
CA GLN A 825 9.42 -29.99 15.58
C GLN A 825 10.29 -28.95 16.31
N LEU A 826 11.09 -28.15 15.60
CA LEU A 826 11.89 -27.07 16.21
C LEU A 826 11.03 -26.06 17.01
N PHE A 827 9.86 -25.68 16.50
CA PHE A 827 8.95 -24.78 17.21
C PHE A 827 8.10 -25.48 18.28
N VAL A 828 7.79 -26.78 18.10
CA VAL A 828 7.16 -27.62 19.13
C VAL A 828 8.07 -27.71 20.36
N GLU A 829 9.36 -27.98 20.19
CA GLU A 829 10.34 -28.13 21.28
C GLU A 829 10.74 -26.78 21.94
N LEU A 830 10.58 -25.65 21.23
CA LEU A 830 10.74 -24.31 21.82
C LEU A 830 9.54 -23.88 22.69
N ARG A 831 8.35 -24.46 22.47
CA ARG A 831 7.09 -24.07 23.13
C ARG A 831 7.11 -24.23 24.66
N PRO A 832 7.57 -25.35 25.27
CA PRO A 832 7.61 -25.51 26.73
C PRO A 832 8.56 -24.53 27.43
N HIS A 833 9.42 -23.87 26.66
CA HIS A 833 10.36 -22.86 27.13
C HIS A 833 9.92 -21.43 26.80
N GLY A 834 8.69 -21.21 26.34
CA GLY A 834 8.17 -19.89 26.00
C GLY A 834 8.96 -19.19 24.88
N TYR A 835 9.52 -19.95 23.95
CA TYR A 835 10.32 -19.44 22.82
C TYR A 835 11.52 -18.56 23.24
N LEU A 836 12.14 -18.87 24.38
CA LEU A 836 13.34 -18.16 24.83
C LEU A 836 14.55 -18.47 23.91
N ALA A 837 15.17 -17.41 23.36
CA ALA A 837 16.30 -17.53 22.43
C ALA A 837 17.52 -18.29 23.01
N GLU A 838 17.73 -18.25 24.33
CA GLU A 838 18.75 -19.04 25.03
C GLU A 838 18.58 -20.57 24.92
N ARG A 839 17.40 -21.06 24.48
CA ARG A 839 17.12 -22.49 24.31
C ARG A 839 17.32 -22.98 22.89
N ILE A 840 17.59 -22.10 21.94
CA ILE A 840 17.78 -22.45 20.52
C ILE A 840 18.88 -23.51 20.36
N ASP A 841 20.03 -23.36 21.03
CA ASP A 841 21.11 -24.36 20.95
C ASP A 841 20.74 -25.72 21.56
N ALA A 842 19.96 -25.73 22.64
CA ALA A 842 19.48 -26.96 23.27
C ALA A 842 18.48 -27.70 22.37
N VAL A 843 17.56 -26.96 21.72
CA VAL A 843 16.59 -27.52 20.78
C VAL A 843 17.25 -28.00 19.48
N LEU A 844 18.21 -27.25 18.94
CA LEU A 844 19.01 -27.69 17.79
C LEU A 844 19.79 -28.97 18.09
N HIS A 845 20.38 -29.10 19.28
CA HIS A 845 21.02 -30.35 19.70
C HIS A 845 20.00 -31.48 19.92
N LEU A 846 18.80 -31.19 20.41
CA LEU A 846 17.75 -32.20 20.60
C LEU A 846 17.24 -32.78 19.27
N VAL A 847 17.02 -31.92 18.27
CA VAL A 847 16.46 -32.31 16.96
C VAL A 847 17.54 -32.81 15.98
N PHE A 848 18.74 -32.24 15.99
CA PHE A 848 19.79 -32.54 15.01
C PHE A 848 21.07 -33.16 15.59
N GLY A 849 21.20 -33.36 16.91
CA GLY A 849 22.44 -33.83 17.52
C GLY A 849 22.93 -35.21 17.06
N GLU A 850 22.07 -36.03 16.47
CA GLU A 850 22.50 -37.28 15.84
C GLU A 850 23.33 -37.07 14.56
N LEU A 851 23.17 -35.94 13.85
CA LEU A 851 24.00 -35.62 12.68
C LEU A 851 25.48 -35.47 13.06
N ASP A 852 25.74 -34.92 14.25
CA ASP A 852 27.10 -34.75 14.76
C ASP A 852 27.75 -36.08 15.20
N ALA A 853 26.94 -37.13 15.43
CA ALA A 853 27.41 -38.50 15.66
C ALA A 853 27.59 -39.29 14.34
N ASP A 854 26.72 -39.06 13.35
CA ASP A 854 26.83 -39.67 12.02
C ASP A 854 28.06 -39.14 11.24
N ASP A 855 28.46 -37.87 11.41
CA ASP A 855 29.70 -37.37 10.79
C ASP A 855 30.97 -38.08 11.31
N ASP A 856 30.97 -38.48 12.59
CA ASP A 856 32.06 -39.27 13.19
C ASP A 856 32.00 -40.76 12.75
N ALA A 857 30.83 -41.27 12.32
CA ALA A 857 30.62 -42.63 11.82
C ALA A 857 30.77 -42.77 10.28
N ALA A 858 30.47 -41.71 9.51
CA ALA A 858 30.51 -41.67 8.06
C ALA A 858 31.94 -41.83 7.48
N ALA A 859 32.96 -41.76 8.33
CA ALA A 859 34.32 -42.18 8.00
C ALA A 859 34.44 -43.68 7.62
N ALA A 860 33.40 -44.51 7.87
CA ALA A 860 33.47 -45.97 7.73
C ALA A 860 32.51 -46.61 6.69
N VAL A 861 31.67 -45.84 5.98
CA VAL A 861 30.63 -46.42 5.09
C VAL A 861 30.82 -45.99 3.63
N GLN A 862 30.91 -46.97 2.72
CA GLN A 862 30.91 -46.73 1.27
C GLN A 862 29.48 -46.55 0.73
N PRO A 863 29.26 -45.71 -0.29
CA PRO A 863 27.96 -45.56 -0.94
C PRO A 863 27.57 -46.86 -1.66
N LEU A 864 26.37 -47.36 -1.38
CA LEU A 864 25.80 -48.52 -2.05
C LEU A 864 25.28 -48.11 -3.44
N LEU A 865 25.96 -48.58 -4.49
CA LEU A 865 25.47 -48.49 -5.86
C LEU A 865 24.29 -49.45 -6.09
N GLN A 866 23.43 -49.10 -7.06
CA GLN A 866 22.23 -49.84 -7.47
C GLN A 866 22.45 -51.36 -7.64
N PRO A 867 21.39 -52.18 -7.46
CA PRO A 867 21.38 -53.55 -7.95
C PRO A 867 21.52 -53.55 -9.49
N ALA A 868 22.62 -54.09 -10.00
CA ALA A 868 22.82 -54.18 -11.45
C ALA A 868 21.85 -55.17 -12.10
N LEU A 869 21.13 -54.71 -13.13
CA LEU A 869 20.36 -55.57 -14.05
C LEU A 869 21.26 -56.66 -14.65
N ARG A 870 21.01 -57.92 -14.26
CA ARG A 870 21.77 -59.08 -14.77
C ARG A 870 21.23 -59.52 -16.13
N ALA A 871 21.90 -59.11 -17.21
CA ALA A 871 21.66 -59.67 -18.54
C ALA A 871 22.21 -61.11 -18.63
N GLY A 872 21.32 -62.11 -18.73
CA GLY A 872 21.66 -63.48 -19.08
C GLY A 872 21.76 -63.65 -20.59
N GLY A 873 22.96 -63.95 -21.11
CA GLY A 873 23.20 -64.08 -22.55
C GLY A 873 22.97 -65.49 -23.11
N ASN A 874 23.05 -65.62 -24.44
CA ASN A 874 23.27 -66.91 -25.09
C ASN A 874 24.21 -66.77 -26.31
N MET A 875 24.96 -67.83 -26.62
CA MET A 875 26.09 -67.80 -27.57
C MET A 875 25.68 -68.10 -29.02
N LEU A 876 26.50 -67.59 -29.97
CA LEU A 876 26.90 -68.14 -31.30
C LEU A 876 26.70 -67.21 -32.51
N SER A 877 27.73 -66.44 -32.87
CA SER A 877 28.41 -66.56 -34.18
C SER A 877 29.64 -65.63 -34.32
N GLN A 878 30.78 -66.22 -34.69
CA GLN A 878 31.99 -65.55 -35.23
C GLN A 878 31.65 -64.98 -36.64
N MET A 879 32.36 -64.09 -37.36
CA MET A 879 33.73 -63.52 -37.34
C MET A 879 33.74 -62.29 -38.31
N GLY A 880 34.55 -61.22 -38.27
CA GLY A 880 35.61 -60.78 -37.34
C GLY A 880 36.76 -60.03 -38.06
N LYS A 881 36.75 -58.68 -38.16
CA LYS A 881 37.86 -57.84 -38.69
C LYS A 881 38.11 -56.55 -37.84
N PRO A 882 39.30 -55.90 -37.92
CA PRO A 882 39.95 -55.41 -36.69
C PRO A 882 40.02 -53.89 -36.46
N ARG A 883 39.88 -53.53 -35.17
CA ARG A 883 40.57 -52.46 -34.39
C ARG A 883 41.01 -51.16 -35.08
N ALA A 884 40.47 -50.05 -34.55
CA ALA A 884 41.27 -48.92 -34.07
C ALA A 884 41.05 -48.76 -32.54
N LYS A 885 42.04 -48.24 -31.80
CA LYS A 885 41.92 -47.99 -30.35
C LYS A 885 41.12 -46.69 -30.11
N ALA A 886 39.96 -46.78 -29.47
CA ALA A 886 39.34 -45.63 -28.80
C ALA A 886 39.87 -45.52 -27.35
N ALA A 887 40.03 -44.29 -26.86
CA ALA A 887 40.45 -44.03 -25.48
C ALA A 887 39.32 -44.30 -24.48
N GLN A 888 39.66 -44.64 -23.24
CA GLN A 888 38.69 -44.79 -22.17
C GLN A 888 38.02 -43.44 -21.87
N PRO A 889 36.68 -43.35 -21.83
CA PRO A 889 36.02 -42.18 -21.25
C PRO A 889 36.32 -42.14 -19.74
N ARG A 890 36.74 -40.97 -19.28
CA ARG A 890 37.02 -40.68 -17.87
C ARG A 890 35.66 -40.64 -17.15
N PRO A 891 35.43 -41.40 -16.05
CA PRO A 891 34.16 -41.34 -15.34
C PRO A 891 33.90 -39.91 -14.85
N ALA A 892 32.63 -39.52 -14.83
CA ALA A 892 32.20 -38.24 -14.26
C ALA A 892 32.81 -38.08 -12.87
N ALA A 893 33.42 -36.92 -12.62
CA ALA A 893 34.02 -36.65 -11.33
C ALA A 893 32.94 -36.72 -10.26
N ALA A 894 33.17 -37.52 -9.21
CA ALA A 894 32.37 -37.47 -8.01
C ALA A 894 32.29 -36.02 -7.52
N VAL A 895 31.12 -35.61 -7.02
CA VAL A 895 30.93 -34.30 -6.39
C VAL A 895 31.99 -34.17 -5.29
N ASP A 896 32.96 -33.28 -5.52
CA ASP A 896 34.22 -33.31 -4.78
C ASP A 896 34.01 -32.88 -3.32
N ALA A 897 34.87 -33.34 -2.42
CA ALA A 897 34.61 -33.40 -0.98
C ALA A 897 34.75 -32.03 -0.25
N ALA A 898 33.95 -31.04 -0.67
CA ALA A 898 34.04 -29.64 -0.24
C ALA A 898 33.26 -29.27 1.04
N VAL A 899 32.54 -30.22 1.67
CA VAL A 899 31.81 -30.00 2.94
C VAL A 899 32.63 -30.46 4.17
N ARG A 900 33.87 -30.90 3.98
CA ARG A 900 34.72 -31.33 5.12
C ARG A 900 35.24 -30.12 5.91
N ALA A 901 34.72 -29.99 7.13
CA ALA A 901 35.09 -29.04 8.17
C ALA A 901 34.61 -27.57 7.99
N THR A 902 33.31 -27.37 7.81
CA THR A 902 32.66 -26.29 8.58
C THR A 902 32.78 -26.63 10.07
N ASP A 903 33.25 -25.68 10.88
CA ASP A 903 33.25 -25.78 12.34
C ASP A 903 31.86 -26.20 12.86
N ARG A 904 31.79 -27.12 13.83
CA ARG A 904 30.51 -27.56 14.44
C ARG A 904 29.73 -26.34 14.99
N ALA A 905 30.43 -25.29 15.43
CA ALA A 905 29.81 -24.03 15.83
C ALA A 905 29.12 -23.30 14.66
N THR A 906 29.66 -23.33 13.43
CA THR A 906 29.12 -22.62 12.27
C THR A 906 28.02 -23.38 11.52
N ARG A 907 27.93 -24.72 11.65
CA ARG A 907 26.91 -25.57 11.00
C ARG A 907 25.48 -25.02 11.13
N TYR A 908 25.07 -24.67 12.35
CA TYR A 908 23.71 -24.18 12.63
C TYR A 908 23.60 -22.64 12.63
N ALA A 909 24.60 -21.89 12.15
CA ALA A 909 24.60 -20.42 12.25
C ALA A 909 23.41 -19.75 11.53
N ALA A 910 23.00 -20.28 10.38
CA ALA A 910 21.82 -19.78 9.66
C ALA A 910 20.53 -20.10 10.42
N LEU A 911 20.34 -21.35 10.87
CA LEU A 911 19.18 -21.76 11.68
C LEU A 911 19.05 -20.94 12.97
N ARG A 912 20.17 -20.64 13.66
CA ARG A 912 20.17 -19.72 14.81
C ARG A 912 19.67 -18.31 14.47
N ARG A 913 19.94 -17.79 13.27
CA ARG A 913 19.39 -16.50 12.82
C ARG A 913 17.88 -16.58 12.59
N VAL A 914 17.38 -17.65 11.96
CA VAL A 914 15.94 -17.83 11.69
C VAL A 914 15.15 -18.06 12.98
N LEU A 915 15.58 -19.00 13.82
CA LEU A 915 14.97 -19.27 15.12
C LEU A 915 15.12 -18.06 16.07
N GLY A 916 16.26 -17.35 16.01
CA GLY A 916 16.48 -16.11 16.75
C GLY A 916 15.50 -15.02 16.34
N PHE A 917 15.27 -14.81 15.05
CA PHE A 917 14.24 -13.89 14.52
C PHE A 917 12.83 -14.28 14.98
N ALA A 918 12.49 -15.58 14.91
CA ALA A 918 11.20 -16.07 15.40
C ALA A 918 10.99 -15.80 16.90
N CYS A 919 11.97 -16.18 17.73
CA CYS A 919 11.92 -16.03 19.18
C CYS A 919 11.96 -14.57 19.66
N THR A 920 12.77 -13.71 19.02
CA THR A 920 13.01 -12.33 19.49
C THR A 920 12.13 -11.27 18.82
N GLN A 921 11.50 -11.57 17.68
CA GLN A 921 10.64 -10.63 16.96
C GLN A 921 9.26 -11.21 16.67
N LEU A 922 9.15 -12.37 16.01
CA LEU A 922 7.84 -12.87 15.58
C LEU A 922 6.91 -13.23 16.75
N VAL A 923 7.37 -14.03 17.71
CA VAL A 923 6.55 -14.42 18.88
C VAL A 923 6.12 -13.18 19.70
N PRO A 924 7.01 -12.24 20.07
CA PRO A 924 6.60 -10.97 20.69
C PRO A 924 5.61 -10.15 19.85
N ASN A 925 5.79 -10.07 18.53
CA ASN A 925 4.91 -9.29 17.66
C ASN A 925 3.54 -9.96 17.41
N LEU A 926 3.45 -11.29 17.46
CA LEU A 926 2.20 -12.04 17.41
C LEU A 926 1.44 -11.93 18.75
N ALA A 927 2.16 -11.93 19.88
CA ALA A 927 1.57 -11.69 21.20
C ALA A 927 0.94 -10.28 21.33
N ARG A 928 1.44 -9.31 20.54
CA ARG A 928 0.88 -7.94 20.41
C ARG A 928 -0.38 -7.83 19.56
N ALA A 929 -1.05 -8.94 19.22
CA ALA A 929 -2.38 -8.88 18.59
C ALA A 929 -3.41 -8.07 19.42
N SER A 930 -3.20 -7.90 20.74
CA SER A 930 -3.98 -6.98 21.59
C SER A 930 -4.03 -5.54 21.05
N ASP A 931 -2.94 -5.07 20.43
CA ASP A 931 -2.80 -3.73 19.87
C ASP A 931 -3.90 -3.42 18.83
N GLU A 932 -4.51 -4.45 18.22
CA GLU A 932 -5.66 -4.35 17.30
C GLU A 932 -6.90 -3.72 17.94
N ILE A 933 -7.21 -4.08 19.20
CA ILE A 933 -8.32 -3.49 19.94
C ILE A 933 -7.85 -2.22 20.66
N ASP A 934 -6.67 -2.25 21.26
CA ASP A 934 -6.16 -1.10 22.02
C ASP A 934 -6.00 0.14 21.13
N ASN A 935 -5.49 0.01 19.90
CA ASN A 935 -5.37 1.14 18.97
C ASN A 935 -6.69 1.53 18.30
N LEU A 936 -7.66 0.62 18.16
CA LEU A 936 -9.03 1.00 17.81
C LEU A 936 -9.66 1.87 18.92
N LEU A 937 -9.48 1.51 20.19
CA LEU A 937 -9.94 2.30 21.33
C LEU A 937 -9.19 3.62 21.47
N ASN A 938 -7.88 3.66 21.19
CA ASN A 938 -7.12 4.92 21.09
C ASN A 938 -7.69 5.82 19.99
N GLY A 939 -7.99 5.27 18.82
CA GLY A 939 -8.69 5.99 17.74
C GLY A 939 -10.02 6.59 18.19
N LEU A 940 -10.89 5.79 18.81
CA LEU A 940 -12.17 6.23 19.39
C LEU A 940 -12.00 7.20 20.58
N ALA A 941 -10.83 7.21 21.22
CA ALA A 941 -10.41 8.20 22.21
C ALA A 941 -9.91 9.52 21.60
N GLY A 942 -9.90 9.66 20.26
CA GLY A 942 -9.36 10.85 19.59
C GLY A 942 -7.83 10.96 19.74
N ALA A 943 -7.13 9.84 19.84
CA ALA A 943 -5.68 9.73 19.86
C ALA A 943 -5.11 9.40 18.47
N TYR A 944 -3.77 9.41 18.34
CA TYR A 944 -3.08 8.99 17.13
C TYR A 944 -3.04 7.45 17.03
N VAL A 945 -3.32 6.89 15.85
CA VAL A 945 -3.16 5.46 15.57
C VAL A 945 -1.84 5.26 14.81
N PRO A 946 -0.88 4.48 15.35
CA PRO A 946 0.45 4.32 14.75
C PRO A 946 0.38 3.75 13.33
N ALA A 947 1.24 4.26 12.44
CA ALA A 947 1.36 3.74 11.08
C ALA A 947 2.28 2.51 11.02
N GLY A 948 2.13 1.69 9.99
CA GLY A 948 3.03 0.56 9.74
C GLY A 948 2.96 0.01 8.31
N PRO A 949 3.93 -0.82 7.91
CA PRO A 949 3.91 -1.49 6.61
C PRO A 949 2.81 -2.56 6.55
N SER A 950 2.25 -2.71 5.36
CA SER A 950 1.31 -3.76 4.98
C SER A 950 1.98 -4.79 4.06
N GLY A 951 1.32 -5.92 3.82
CA GLY A 951 1.84 -7.03 3.02
C GLY A 951 1.41 -8.38 3.57
N SER A 952 1.84 -9.48 2.95
CA SER A 952 1.48 -10.82 3.40
C SER A 952 2.60 -11.43 4.24
N PRO A 953 2.44 -11.57 5.57
CA PRO A 953 3.52 -12.08 6.44
C PRO A 953 4.10 -13.42 5.96
N THR A 954 3.25 -14.32 5.49
CA THR A 954 3.56 -15.65 4.93
C THR A 954 4.24 -15.64 3.55
N ARG A 955 4.47 -14.48 2.94
CA ARG A 955 5.18 -14.33 1.66
C ARG A 955 6.54 -13.62 1.85
N GLY A 956 7.27 -13.97 2.91
CA GLY A 956 8.59 -13.39 3.22
C GLY A 956 8.53 -11.98 3.82
N MET A 957 7.38 -11.58 4.36
CA MET A 957 7.14 -10.26 4.94
C MET A 957 6.77 -10.32 6.43
N ALA A 958 7.11 -11.39 7.16
CA ALA A 958 6.76 -11.54 8.58
C ALA A 958 7.33 -10.42 9.47
N HIS A 959 8.41 -9.79 9.03
CA HIS A 959 8.99 -8.59 9.65
C HIS A 959 8.10 -7.34 9.64
N ILE A 960 6.96 -7.33 8.92
CA ILE A 960 6.01 -6.21 9.00
C ILE A 960 5.23 -6.20 10.30
N LEU A 961 5.07 -7.34 10.98
CA LEU A 961 4.37 -7.47 12.26
C LEU A 961 5.01 -6.56 13.34
N PRO A 962 4.28 -6.08 14.36
CA PRO A 962 2.94 -6.47 14.81
C PRO A 962 1.80 -5.86 13.97
N THR A 963 0.56 -6.26 14.28
CA THR A 963 -0.68 -5.65 13.79
C THR A 963 -1.17 -4.53 14.73
N GLY A 964 -2.39 -4.04 14.54
CA GLY A 964 -2.99 -2.93 15.29
C GLY A 964 -2.62 -1.53 14.79
N ARG A 965 -2.27 -1.37 13.50
CA ARG A 965 -1.73 -0.12 12.94
C ARG A 965 -2.50 0.42 11.74
N ASN A 966 -2.43 1.72 11.54
CA ASN A 966 -2.99 2.42 10.39
C ASN A 966 -2.09 2.28 9.16
N PHE A 967 -2.09 1.09 8.54
CA PHE A 967 -1.09 0.75 7.53
C PHE A 967 -0.99 1.71 6.35
N TYR A 968 0.18 1.76 5.71
CA TYR A 968 0.40 2.37 4.41
C TYR A 968 0.66 1.30 3.34
N SER A 969 0.52 1.72 2.08
CA SER A 969 0.84 0.92 0.90
C SER A 969 2.35 0.98 0.57
N VAL A 970 2.72 1.17 -0.70
CA VAL A 970 4.11 1.27 -1.17
C VAL A 970 4.31 2.59 -1.92
N ASP A 971 5.55 3.09 -2.03
CA ASP A 971 5.83 4.22 -2.93
C ASP A 971 5.63 3.77 -4.39
N PRO A 972 4.63 4.29 -5.10
CA PRO A 972 4.29 3.85 -6.47
C PRO A 972 5.40 4.18 -7.48
N ARG A 973 6.39 5.02 -7.10
CA ARG A 973 7.56 5.35 -7.93
C ARG A 973 8.66 4.30 -7.87
N SER A 974 8.56 3.33 -6.95
CA SER A 974 9.54 2.24 -6.76
C SER A 974 8.99 0.85 -7.09
N VAL A 975 7.94 0.79 -7.92
CA VAL A 975 7.30 -0.43 -8.40
C VAL A 975 7.55 -0.56 -9.91
N PRO A 976 8.08 -1.69 -10.42
CA PRO A 976 8.50 -2.88 -9.67
C PRO A 976 9.80 -2.67 -8.88
N SER A 977 9.96 -3.40 -7.78
CA SER A 977 11.24 -3.47 -7.04
C SER A 977 12.27 -4.35 -7.76
N GLN A 978 13.55 -4.29 -7.36
CA GLN A 978 14.57 -5.20 -7.91
C GLN A 978 14.32 -6.68 -7.58
N SER A 979 13.67 -6.97 -6.45
CA SER A 979 13.26 -8.33 -6.09
C SER A 979 12.09 -8.78 -6.96
N ALA A 980 11.07 -7.93 -7.10
CA ALA A 980 9.91 -8.19 -7.96
C ALA A 980 10.31 -8.38 -9.43
N TRP A 981 11.33 -7.65 -9.92
CA TRP A 981 11.91 -7.86 -11.26
C TRP A 981 12.37 -9.30 -11.48
N ARG A 982 13.05 -9.90 -10.49
CA ARG A 982 13.54 -11.29 -10.60
C ARG A 982 12.39 -12.30 -10.60
N VAL A 983 11.40 -12.08 -9.75
CA VAL A 983 10.21 -12.95 -9.66
C VAL A 983 9.35 -12.84 -10.92
N GLY A 984 9.07 -11.62 -11.40
CA GLY A 984 8.32 -11.39 -12.64
C GLY A 984 8.99 -12.02 -13.86
N LEU A 985 10.31 -11.91 -14.00
CA LEU A 985 11.08 -12.56 -15.07
C LEU A 985 10.99 -14.09 -14.99
N GLN A 986 11.04 -14.67 -13.79
CA GLN A 986 10.86 -16.11 -13.59
C GLN A 986 9.44 -16.54 -13.98
N LEU A 987 8.41 -15.85 -13.49
CA LEU A 987 7.00 -16.13 -13.84
C LEU A 987 6.73 -15.99 -15.34
N ALA A 988 7.39 -15.04 -16.01
CA ALA A 988 7.31 -14.90 -17.47
C ALA A 988 7.94 -16.10 -18.18
N HIS A 989 9.16 -16.49 -17.79
CA HIS A 989 9.82 -17.67 -18.36
C HIS A 989 9.05 -18.98 -18.09
N GLU A 990 8.46 -19.16 -16.91
CA GLU A 990 7.65 -20.35 -16.58
C GLU A 990 6.41 -20.45 -17.49
N VAL A 991 5.66 -19.36 -17.65
CA VAL A 991 4.48 -19.31 -18.55
C VAL A 991 4.88 -19.59 -20.00
N LEU A 992 5.97 -18.99 -20.49
CA LEU A 992 6.44 -19.17 -21.86
C LEU A 992 6.97 -20.59 -22.11
N THR A 993 7.78 -21.13 -21.18
CA THR A 993 8.34 -22.49 -21.27
C THR A 993 7.22 -23.54 -21.24
N ARG A 994 6.23 -23.35 -20.35
CA ARG A 994 5.05 -24.20 -20.28
C ARG A 994 4.26 -24.17 -21.60
N HIS A 995 4.01 -22.99 -22.16
CA HIS A 995 3.27 -22.90 -23.42
C HIS A 995 4.03 -23.56 -24.59
N VAL A 996 5.35 -23.36 -24.69
CA VAL A 996 6.19 -24.04 -25.70
C VAL A 996 6.17 -25.56 -25.53
N ARG A 997 6.15 -26.07 -24.29
CA ARG A 997 6.00 -27.51 -24.00
C ARG A 997 4.62 -28.04 -24.40
N GLU A 998 3.56 -27.26 -24.20
CA GLU A 998 2.16 -27.64 -24.50
C GLU A 998 1.80 -27.52 -26.00
N THR A 999 2.39 -26.58 -26.74
CA THR A 999 1.97 -26.26 -28.13
C THR A 999 3.08 -26.32 -29.19
N GLY A 1000 4.34 -26.48 -28.77
CA GLY A 1000 5.51 -26.45 -29.65
C GLY A 1000 5.95 -25.06 -30.11
N ALA A 1001 5.27 -23.99 -29.69
CA ALA A 1001 5.56 -22.61 -30.09
C ALA A 1001 5.40 -21.62 -28.92
N TYR A 1002 5.94 -20.41 -29.05
CA TYR A 1002 5.67 -19.32 -28.10
C TYR A 1002 4.30 -18.69 -28.37
N PRO A 1003 3.59 -18.18 -27.33
CA PRO A 1003 2.31 -17.52 -27.53
C PRO A 1003 2.52 -16.15 -28.18
N GLU A 1004 1.75 -15.83 -29.22
CA GLU A 1004 1.81 -14.50 -29.88
C GLU A 1004 1.29 -13.37 -28.99
N SER A 1005 0.44 -13.68 -28.00
CA SER A 1005 -0.13 -12.72 -27.06
C SER A 1005 -0.50 -13.40 -25.74
N VAL A 1006 -0.32 -12.70 -24.63
CA VAL A 1006 -0.70 -13.14 -23.28
C VAL A 1006 -1.51 -12.03 -22.60
N ALA A 1007 -2.68 -12.38 -22.08
CA ALA A 1007 -3.55 -11.45 -21.33
C ALA A 1007 -3.32 -11.63 -19.82
N ILE A 1008 -2.83 -10.58 -19.15
CA ILE A 1008 -2.54 -10.59 -17.71
C ILE A 1008 -3.44 -9.58 -16.98
N SER A 1009 -4.04 -10.00 -15.87
CA SER A 1009 -4.89 -9.15 -15.02
C SER A 1009 -4.08 -8.60 -13.84
N ILE A 1010 -3.79 -7.30 -13.86
CA ILE A 1010 -3.02 -6.64 -12.79
C ILE A 1010 -3.97 -6.11 -11.71
N TRP A 1011 -3.70 -6.46 -10.45
CA TRP A 1011 -4.46 -5.95 -9.31
C TRP A 1011 -3.61 -5.01 -8.45
N GLY A 1012 -4.19 -3.88 -8.04
CA GLY A 1012 -3.49 -2.91 -7.18
C GLY A 1012 -3.05 -3.52 -5.85
N THR A 1013 -3.83 -4.43 -5.28
CA THR A 1013 -3.46 -5.13 -4.03
C THR A 1013 -2.30 -6.12 -4.25
N SER A 1014 -2.24 -6.82 -5.39
CA SER A 1014 -1.11 -7.68 -5.75
C SER A 1014 0.18 -6.87 -5.87
N ALA A 1015 0.17 -5.79 -6.67
CA ALA A 1015 1.34 -4.93 -6.88
C ALA A 1015 1.84 -4.27 -5.58
N MET A 1016 0.95 -3.94 -4.64
CA MET A 1016 1.33 -3.44 -3.30
C MET A 1016 1.91 -4.54 -2.41
N ARG A 1017 1.34 -5.76 -2.45
CA ARG A 1017 1.76 -6.91 -1.64
C ARG A 1017 3.11 -7.49 -2.07
N THR A 1018 3.43 -7.44 -3.36
CA THR A 1018 4.68 -8.02 -3.92
C THR A 1018 5.71 -6.98 -4.34
N HIS A 1019 5.39 -5.70 -4.21
CA HIS A 1019 6.17 -4.59 -4.77
C HIS A 1019 6.34 -4.69 -6.30
N GLY A 1020 5.44 -5.38 -7.00
CA GLY A 1020 5.25 -5.27 -8.45
C GLY A 1020 5.50 -6.52 -9.30
N ASP A 1021 5.40 -7.75 -8.76
CA ASP A 1021 5.63 -8.99 -9.54
C ASP A 1021 4.83 -9.01 -10.86
N ASP A 1022 3.51 -8.79 -10.81
CA ASP A 1022 2.62 -8.75 -11.98
C ASP A 1022 3.08 -7.70 -13.03
N VAL A 1023 3.64 -6.58 -12.57
CA VAL A 1023 4.15 -5.50 -13.44
C VAL A 1023 5.48 -5.91 -14.06
N ALA A 1024 6.35 -6.57 -13.30
CA ALA A 1024 7.62 -7.12 -13.76
C ALA A 1024 7.47 -8.35 -14.67
N GLN A 1025 6.35 -9.08 -14.61
CA GLN A 1025 6.06 -10.19 -15.52
C GLN A 1025 5.65 -9.70 -16.92
N ILE A 1026 5.12 -8.48 -17.03
CA ILE A 1026 4.65 -7.85 -18.27
C ILE A 1026 5.74 -7.08 -19.01
N LEU A 1027 6.75 -6.58 -18.28
CA LEU A 1027 7.86 -5.74 -18.78
C LEU A 1027 9.05 -6.56 -19.30
#